data_AF-A0A8T3DUJ4-F1
#
_entry.id   AF-A0A8T3DUJ4-F1
#
_cell.length_a   1.000
_cell.length_b   1.000
_cell.length_c   1.000
_cell.angle_alpha   90.00
_cell.angle_beta   90.00
_cell.angle_gamma   90.00
#
_symmetry.space_group_name_H-M   'P 1'
#
loop_
_entity.id
_entity.type
_entity.pdbx_description
1 polymer ?
#
loop_
_entity_poly.entity_id
_entity_poly.type
_entity_poly.pdbx_seq_one_letter_code
_entity_poly.pdbx_strand_id
1 'polypeptide(L)'
;MIASHLLAYYFTELHHDQVQKVDKFLYHLRLSSENLMDVSVRFRREMDRGLSRDTNPTAAVKMLPTFVRSTPDGTEKGDFLALDLGGTNFRVLLVKVSANGKQTVEMENQIYAIPEHLMRGSGSELFDHIADCLANFMEKMGIKDKKLPLGFTFSFPCRQTKLDESFLVTWTKGFKSSGVEGKDVVNLLRQAIKKRGDFDIDIVSVINDTVGTMMTCGYDDHRCEIGLIIGTGTNACYMEEMRHLELVEGDEGRMCVNMEWGAFGDDGALDDLRTEFDRDIDDGSINPGKQLFEKMISGMYMGELVRLILVKMTRDGLAFQGQTTPQLLTTGSFQTSSVSAIETEKDNEGLLNAEKVLLGLGLTPTAEDCVTTQRVCQIVSTRAAHLCAATLAAVLRQIRDNKAVDRLRTTIGVDGSVYKNHPHFARRMHKMVRMMVPDCDVRFLRSEDGSGKGAAMVTAVAHRLATQQAERQRVLDELRLSREQLLEVKRRMEEQMSHGLAKETHPRASVKMLPTYVRSTPDGTERGDFLALDLGGTNFRVLLVRVRSGKRRSVEMHNKIYVIPQDLMQGTGEELFDHIVSCIADFMEYMGMKGLSLPLGFTFSFPCQQNKLDQGILLKWTKGFKASGCEGEDVVGLLKDAIHRREEFDLDVVALVNDTVGTMMTCGYEDPLCEVGLIVGTGTNACYMEEMPNVELVEGDEGRMCINMEWGAFGDQGELDDFCTQFDRVVDKHSTNPGKQRYEKMISGMYLGEVVRNVLLDFTSKGLMFRGKLSERLKTRGIFETRFLSQIESDRLALRQVRSILQHLGLTSSTCEDSILVKEVCSVVSRRAAQLCGAGLAAVVDRIRQNRNLTHLRITVGVDGTLYKLHPHFSTIMGNTVRDLAPQCDVTLLQSEDGSGKGAALITAVACRIRDAGQH
;
A
#
# COMPACT_ATOMS: atom_id res chain seq x y z
N MET A 1 50.44 -58.72 15.69
CA MET A 1 49.38 -58.33 14.73
C MET A 1 48.04 -59.03 14.97
N ILE A 2 47.99 -60.35 15.23
CA ILE A 2 46.71 -61.05 15.49
C ILE A 2 46.07 -60.62 16.83
N ALA A 3 46.86 -60.45 17.90
CA ALA A 3 46.36 -60.00 19.20
C ALA A 3 45.81 -58.56 19.19
N SER A 4 46.42 -57.66 18.41
CA SER A 4 45.95 -56.27 18.25
C SER A 4 44.66 -56.17 17.42
N HIS A 5 44.47 -57.04 16.43
CA HIS A 5 43.21 -57.13 15.67
C HIS A 5 42.08 -57.80 16.46
N LEU A 6 42.38 -58.80 17.29
CA LEU A 6 41.40 -59.41 18.20
C LEU A 6 40.96 -58.45 19.31
N LEU A 7 41.89 -57.68 19.89
CA LEU A 7 41.56 -56.61 20.84
C LEU A 7 40.69 -55.53 20.18
N ALA A 8 41.07 -55.04 18.99
CA ALA A 8 40.27 -54.07 18.26
C ALA A 8 38.86 -54.61 17.96
N TYR A 9 38.74 -55.84 17.46
CA TYR A 9 37.45 -56.49 17.18
C TYR A 9 36.59 -56.66 18.44
N TYR A 10 37.19 -57.12 19.55
CA TYR A 10 36.51 -57.29 20.84
C TYR A 10 36.02 -55.95 21.42
N PHE A 11 36.84 -54.90 21.35
CA PHE A 11 36.40 -53.54 21.70
C PHE A 11 35.29 -53.05 20.78
N THR A 12 35.30 -53.40 19.49
CA THR A 12 34.24 -52.99 18.55
C THR A 12 32.91 -53.69 18.84
N GLU A 13 32.92 -54.99 19.17
CA GLU A 13 31.71 -55.74 19.56
C GLU A 13 31.16 -55.30 20.93
N LEU A 14 32.02 -55.06 21.93
CA LEU A 14 31.61 -54.52 23.24
C LEU A 14 30.99 -53.12 23.14
N HIS A 15 31.59 -52.24 22.33
CA HIS A 15 31.01 -50.94 22.00
C HIS A 15 29.63 -51.08 21.35
N HIS A 16 29.46 -52.06 20.46
CA HIS A 16 28.20 -52.30 19.77
C HIS A 16 27.10 -52.80 20.72
N ASP A 17 27.41 -53.73 21.62
CA ASP A 17 26.47 -54.28 22.60
C ASP A 17 26.00 -53.21 23.61
N GLN A 18 26.92 -52.40 24.14
CA GLN A 18 26.55 -51.34 25.07
C GLN A 18 25.69 -50.25 24.43
N VAL A 19 26.02 -49.83 23.21
CA VAL A 19 25.19 -48.86 22.46
C VAL A 19 23.77 -49.40 22.23
N GLN A 20 23.61 -50.69 21.92
CA GLN A 20 22.29 -51.30 21.76
C GLN A 20 21.47 -51.34 23.06
N LYS A 21 22.12 -51.55 24.21
CA LYS A 21 21.45 -51.52 25.52
C LYS A 21 20.91 -50.12 25.84
N VAL A 22 21.72 -49.09 25.65
CA VAL A 22 21.28 -47.68 25.83
C VAL A 22 20.15 -47.34 24.86
N ASP A 23 20.28 -47.78 23.61
CA ASP A 23 19.28 -47.57 22.56
C ASP A 23 17.92 -48.19 22.89
N LYS A 24 17.91 -49.37 23.54
CA LYS A 24 16.70 -50.04 23.99
C LYS A 24 16.11 -49.35 25.22
N PHE A 25 16.95 -48.96 26.17
CA PHE A 25 16.53 -48.24 27.38
C PHE A 25 15.89 -46.89 27.04
N LEU A 26 16.48 -46.16 26.08
CA LEU A 26 16.01 -44.85 25.63
C LEU A 26 15.18 -44.90 24.34
N TYR A 27 14.54 -46.03 24.05
CA TYR A 27 13.75 -46.22 22.83
C TYR A 27 12.73 -45.10 22.61
N HIS A 28 12.02 -44.67 23.66
CA HIS A 28 11.02 -43.60 23.61
C HIS A 28 11.58 -42.21 23.29
N LEU A 29 12.89 -41.98 23.47
CA LEU A 29 13.56 -40.74 23.08
C LEU A 29 13.97 -40.74 21.59
N ARG A 30 13.91 -41.89 20.91
CA ARG A 30 14.34 -42.05 19.52
C ARG A 30 13.16 -41.93 18.58
N LEU A 31 12.87 -40.69 18.18
CA LEU A 31 11.72 -40.38 17.31
C LEU A 31 11.96 -40.88 15.87
N SER A 32 10.99 -41.63 15.34
CA SER A 32 10.95 -42.05 13.94
C SER A 32 10.58 -40.88 13.03
N SER A 33 10.79 -41.02 11.71
CA SER A 33 10.33 -40.04 10.73
C SER A 33 8.81 -39.87 10.74
N GLU A 34 8.06 -40.92 11.07
CA GLU A 34 6.60 -40.88 11.23
C GLU A 34 6.20 -40.02 12.43
N ASN A 35 6.82 -40.25 13.59
CA ASN A 35 6.59 -39.43 14.80
C ASN A 35 6.89 -37.95 14.51
N LEU A 36 7.99 -37.66 13.82
CA LEU A 36 8.38 -36.29 13.49
C LEU A 36 7.41 -35.64 12.50
N MET A 37 6.91 -36.40 11.51
CA MET A 37 5.89 -35.89 10.60
C MET A 37 4.58 -35.59 11.33
N ASP A 38 4.16 -36.45 12.26
CA ASP A 38 2.99 -36.22 13.10
C ASP A 38 3.17 -34.98 13.99
N VAL A 39 4.33 -34.81 14.65
CA VAL A 39 4.67 -33.57 15.39
C VAL A 39 4.56 -32.34 14.49
N SER A 40 5.03 -32.42 13.24
CA SER A 40 4.93 -31.33 12.27
C SER A 40 3.46 -30.98 11.95
N VAL A 41 2.61 -31.99 11.77
CA VAL A 41 1.17 -31.80 11.52
C VAL A 41 0.46 -31.21 12.74
N ARG A 42 0.74 -31.73 13.94
CA ARG A 42 0.21 -31.20 15.21
C ARG A 42 0.62 -29.74 15.39
N PHE A 43 1.88 -29.40 15.15
CA PHE A 43 2.36 -28.02 15.27
C PHE A 43 1.69 -27.09 14.26
N ARG A 44 1.47 -27.55 13.02
CA ARG A 44 0.74 -26.76 12.01
C ARG A 44 -0.68 -26.42 12.49
N ARG A 45 -1.38 -27.38 13.08
CA ARG A 45 -2.71 -27.14 13.67
C ARG A 45 -2.65 -26.14 14.82
N GLU A 46 -1.61 -26.18 15.65
CA GLU A 46 -1.43 -25.19 16.72
C GLU A 46 -1.12 -23.79 16.19
N MET A 47 -0.38 -23.67 15.07
CA MET A 47 -0.21 -22.38 14.39
C MET A 47 -1.56 -21.81 13.94
N ASP A 48 -2.40 -22.62 13.27
CA ASP A 48 -3.73 -22.19 12.81
C ASP A 48 -4.61 -21.77 14.01
N ARG A 49 -4.57 -22.54 15.12
CA ARG A 49 -5.29 -22.20 16.36
C ARG A 49 -4.81 -20.89 16.98
N GLY A 50 -3.51 -20.63 16.95
CA GLY A 50 -2.92 -19.41 17.50
C GLY A 50 -3.23 -18.17 16.66
N LEU A 51 -3.37 -18.33 15.33
CA LEU A 51 -3.67 -17.21 14.42
C LEU A 51 -5.17 -16.84 14.42
N SER A 52 -6.06 -17.81 14.63
CA SER A 52 -7.51 -17.56 14.63
C SER A 52 -8.00 -16.89 15.91
N ARG A 53 -8.89 -15.90 15.75
CA ARG A 53 -9.49 -15.13 16.85
C ARG A 53 -10.26 -15.99 17.84
N ASP A 54 -10.95 -17.01 17.35
CA ASP A 54 -11.84 -17.85 18.16
C ASP A 54 -11.06 -18.81 19.06
N THR A 55 -9.93 -19.33 18.56
CA THR A 55 -9.13 -20.35 19.26
C THR A 55 -7.93 -19.77 20.00
N ASN A 56 -7.41 -18.60 19.63
CA ASN A 56 -6.23 -17.98 20.24
C ASN A 56 -6.27 -17.90 21.78
N PRO A 57 -7.40 -17.56 22.44
CA PRO A 57 -7.44 -17.48 23.90
C PRO A 57 -7.03 -18.77 24.63
N THR A 58 -7.23 -19.92 23.99
CA THR A 58 -6.92 -21.25 24.56
C THR A 58 -5.77 -21.97 23.84
N ALA A 59 -5.21 -21.38 22.77
CA ALA A 59 -4.09 -21.97 22.04
C ALA A 59 -2.82 -21.99 22.91
N ALA A 60 -2.07 -23.09 22.84
CA ALA A 60 -0.78 -23.20 23.53
C ALA A 60 0.30 -22.39 22.81
N VAL A 61 0.35 -22.49 21.48
CA VAL A 61 1.21 -21.68 20.61
C VAL A 61 0.51 -20.36 20.33
N LYS A 62 1.08 -19.24 20.83
CA LYS A 62 0.36 -17.96 20.93
C LYS A 62 0.32 -17.14 19.64
N MET A 63 1.25 -17.36 18.72
CA MET A 63 1.31 -16.68 17.42
C MET A 63 1.16 -15.15 17.54
N LEU A 64 1.99 -14.55 18.40
CA LEU A 64 1.91 -13.15 18.81
C LEU A 64 2.30 -12.20 17.66
N PRO A 65 1.43 -11.23 17.29
CA PRO A 65 1.78 -10.18 16.33
C PRO A 65 2.90 -9.28 16.84
N THR A 66 3.92 -9.04 16.02
CA THR A 66 5.11 -8.24 16.41
C THR A 66 5.09 -6.80 15.89
N PHE A 67 4.14 -6.47 15.01
CA PHE A 67 4.06 -5.20 14.29
C PHE A 67 5.26 -4.88 13.38
N VAL A 68 6.19 -5.83 13.18
CA VAL A 68 7.24 -5.74 12.16
C VAL A 68 6.68 -6.18 10.81
N ARG A 69 6.38 -5.21 9.94
CA ARG A 69 5.70 -5.45 8.65
C ARG A 69 6.61 -5.68 7.45
N SER A 70 7.92 -5.42 7.58
CA SER A 70 8.88 -5.60 6.51
C SER A 70 10.23 -6.05 7.04
N THR A 71 10.90 -6.89 6.27
CA THR A 71 12.34 -7.17 6.41
C THR A 71 13.15 -6.01 5.86
N PRO A 72 14.48 -5.98 6.12
CA PRO A 72 15.32 -4.94 5.54
C PRO A 72 15.41 -5.06 4.02
N ASP A 73 15.51 -3.93 3.32
CA ASP A 73 15.62 -3.86 1.85
C ASP A 73 16.87 -3.13 1.33
N GLY A 74 17.72 -2.65 2.25
CA GLY A 74 18.97 -1.96 1.93
C GLY A 74 18.83 -0.45 1.76
N THR A 75 17.63 0.11 1.89
CA THR A 75 17.39 1.57 1.86
C THR A 75 17.38 2.20 3.25
N GLU A 76 17.55 1.40 4.31
CA GLU A 76 17.72 1.87 5.67
C GLU A 76 19.01 2.69 5.83
N LYS A 77 18.95 3.77 6.61
CA LYS A 77 20.11 4.62 6.93
C LYS A 77 19.91 5.35 8.25
N GLY A 78 21.00 5.67 8.93
CA GLY A 78 20.99 6.44 10.17
C GLY A 78 21.76 5.77 11.31
N ASP A 79 21.76 6.44 12.46
CA ASP A 79 22.40 5.98 13.69
C ASP A 79 21.32 5.55 14.69
N PHE A 80 21.44 4.34 15.22
CA PHE A 80 20.41 3.71 16.06
C PHE A 80 21.03 3.14 17.33
N LEU A 81 20.34 3.33 18.45
CA LEU A 81 20.65 2.60 19.67
C LEU A 81 19.87 1.28 19.68
N ALA A 82 20.50 0.23 20.21
CA ALA A 82 19.82 -1.02 20.48
C ALA A 82 20.13 -1.54 21.88
N LEU A 83 19.10 -2.00 22.56
CA LEU A 83 19.19 -2.72 23.83
C LEU A 83 18.92 -4.19 23.58
N ASP A 84 19.63 -5.07 24.26
CA ASP A 84 19.38 -6.51 24.18
C ASP A 84 19.39 -7.15 25.57
N LEU A 85 18.19 -7.59 25.97
CA LEU A 85 17.91 -8.22 27.25
C LEU A 85 17.21 -9.56 27.02
N GLY A 86 17.86 -10.65 27.41
CA GLY A 86 17.28 -11.99 27.31
C GLY A 86 17.92 -13.07 28.18
N GLY A 87 18.97 -12.73 28.92
CA GLY A 87 19.74 -13.61 29.80
C GLY A 87 20.49 -12.80 30.87
N THR A 88 21.60 -13.32 31.39
CA THR A 88 22.40 -12.67 32.44
C THR A 88 23.27 -11.51 31.93
N ASN A 89 23.45 -11.40 30.61
CA ASN A 89 24.22 -10.35 29.96
C ASN A 89 23.25 -9.38 29.26
N PHE A 90 23.27 -8.12 29.69
CA PHE A 90 22.61 -7.01 29.03
C PHE A 90 23.57 -6.37 28.03
N ARG A 91 23.13 -6.08 26.81
CA ARG A 91 23.97 -5.40 25.81
C ARG A 91 23.35 -4.07 25.40
N VAL A 92 24.20 -3.05 25.29
CA VAL A 92 23.88 -1.77 24.67
C VAL A 92 24.72 -1.65 23.40
N LEU A 93 24.09 -1.31 22.29
CA LEU A 93 24.73 -1.19 20.98
C LEU A 93 24.43 0.18 20.36
N LEU A 94 25.42 0.74 19.67
CA LEU A 94 25.25 1.81 18.69
C LEU A 94 25.49 1.21 17.32
N VAL A 95 24.48 1.27 16.46
CA VAL A 95 24.49 0.68 15.12
C VAL A 95 24.35 1.82 14.11
N LYS A 96 25.35 1.99 13.24
CA LYS A 96 25.34 2.98 12.17
C LYS A 96 25.12 2.29 10.83
N VAL A 97 24.05 2.66 10.16
CA VAL A 97 23.67 2.11 8.85
C VAL A 97 23.99 3.16 7.78
N SER A 98 24.99 2.87 6.95
CA SER A 98 25.43 3.77 5.89
C SER A 98 24.44 3.84 4.72
N ALA A 99 24.30 5.04 4.13
CA ALA A 99 23.38 5.29 3.02
C ALA A 99 23.90 4.82 1.63
N ASN A 100 25.08 4.20 1.57
CA ASN A 100 25.93 4.23 0.39
C ASN A 100 25.71 3.04 -0.56
N GLY A 101 24.62 2.28 -0.40
CA GLY A 101 24.31 1.09 -1.19
C GLY A 101 25.29 -0.09 -1.02
N LYS A 102 26.34 0.06 -0.20
CA LYS A 102 27.34 -0.98 0.11
C LYS A 102 26.98 -1.86 1.31
N GLN A 103 25.82 -1.64 1.93
CA GLN A 103 25.36 -2.38 3.13
C GLN A 103 26.41 -2.49 4.25
N THR A 104 27.21 -1.45 4.46
CA THR A 104 28.17 -1.43 5.57
C THR A 104 27.48 -0.97 6.84
N VAL A 105 27.47 -1.83 7.86
CA VAL A 105 26.98 -1.56 9.21
C VAL A 105 28.18 -1.45 10.14
N GLU A 106 28.36 -0.31 10.78
CA GLU A 106 29.34 -0.14 11.87
C GLU A 106 28.62 -0.35 13.20
N MET A 107 29.24 -1.11 14.11
CA MET A 107 28.65 -1.37 15.43
C MET A 107 29.67 -1.24 16.53
N GLU A 108 29.27 -0.48 17.56
CA GLU A 108 29.94 -0.44 18.85
C GLU A 108 29.00 -1.06 19.87
N ASN A 109 29.50 -1.89 20.78
CA ASN A 109 28.67 -2.49 21.83
C ASN A 109 29.39 -2.58 23.17
N GLN A 110 28.60 -2.67 24.24
CA GLN A 110 29.09 -2.92 25.58
C GLN A 110 28.17 -3.91 26.30
N ILE A 111 28.77 -4.85 27.01
CA ILE A 111 28.08 -5.88 27.80
C ILE A 111 28.12 -5.47 29.28
N TYR A 112 26.96 -5.53 29.91
CA TYR A 112 26.75 -5.28 31.33
C TYR A 112 26.18 -6.54 31.98
N ALA A 113 26.80 -7.01 33.07
CA ALA A 113 26.25 -8.12 33.84
C ALA A 113 25.01 -7.64 34.62
N ILE A 114 23.99 -8.50 34.71
CA ILE A 114 22.84 -8.28 35.59
C ILE A 114 23.00 -9.17 36.82
N PRO A 115 23.21 -8.59 38.01
CA PRO A 115 23.23 -9.36 39.26
C PRO A 115 21.95 -10.17 39.48
N GLU A 116 22.07 -11.38 40.03
CA GLU A 116 20.92 -12.28 40.27
C GLU A 116 19.85 -11.65 41.18
N HIS A 117 20.27 -10.82 42.15
CA HIS A 117 19.34 -10.12 43.03
C HIS A 117 18.46 -9.10 42.28
N LEU A 118 18.92 -8.52 41.17
CA LEU A 118 18.09 -7.65 40.31
C LEU A 118 17.13 -8.46 39.43
N MET A 119 17.60 -9.61 38.93
CA MET A 119 16.76 -10.52 38.12
C MET A 119 15.56 -11.08 38.92
N ARG A 120 15.67 -11.13 40.25
CA ARG A 120 14.62 -11.60 41.17
C ARG A 120 14.08 -10.51 42.11
N GLY A 121 14.52 -9.27 41.93
CA GLY A 121 14.19 -8.12 42.78
C GLY A 121 12.93 -7.39 42.34
N SER A 122 12.91 -6.06 42.43
CA SER A 122 11.82 -5.25 41.89
C SER A 122 12.06 -4.85 40.42
N GLY A 123 10.97 -4.67 39.68
CA GLY A 123 11.02 -4.14 38.32
C GLY A 123 11.65 -2.74 38.27
N SER A 124 11.36 -1.89 39.26
CA SER A 124 11.94 -0.54 39.33
C SER A 124 13.47 -0.60 39.36
N GLU A 125 14.06 -1.45 40.23
CA GLU A 125 15.51 -1.58 40.34
C GLU A 125 16.14 -2.15 39.04
N LEU A 126 15.45 -3.09 38.39
CA LEU A 126 15.91 -3.64 37.11
C LEU A 126 15.95 -2.55 36.02
N PHE A 127 14.88 -1.76 35.86
CA PHE A 127 14.82 -0.72 34.82
C PHE A 127 15.70 0.49 35.15
N ASP A 128 15.90 0.82 36.44
CA ASP A 128 16.91 1.81 36.86
C ASP A 128 18.32 1.36 36.47
N HIS A 129 18.67 0.08 36.70
CA HIS A 129 19.97 -0.48 36.27
C HIS A 129 20.15 -0.44 34.75
N ILE A 130 19.10 -0.74 33.98
CA ILE A 130 19.11 -0.65 32.51
C ILE A 130 19.36 0.80 32.06
N ALA A 131 18.69 1.78 32.68
CA ALA A 131 18.87 3.19 32.39
C ALA A 131 20.29 3.66 32.73
N ASP A 132 20.87 3.20 33.85
CA ASP A 132 22.24 3.51 34.25
C ASP A 132 23.28 2.95 33.26
N CYS A 133 23.08 1.70 32.81
CA CYS A 133 23.92 1.08 31.78
C CYS A 133 23.86 1.85 30.46
N LEU A 134 22.67 2.26 30.02
CA LEU A 134 22.47 3.06 28.81
C LEU A 134 23.16 4.43 28.93
N ALA A 135 23.00 5.11 30.06
CA ALA A 135 23.64 6.40 30.32
C ALA A 135 25.17 6.31 30.25
N ASN A 136 25.74 5.28 30.89
CA ASN A 136 27.17 5.02 30.88
C ASN A 136 27.70 4.79 29.45
N PHE A 137 26.98 4.02 28.65
CA PHE A 137 27.33 3.78 27.25
C PHE A 137 27.28 5.06 26.42
N MET A 138 26.19 5.83 26.53
CA MET A 138 26.02 7.10 25.78
C MET A 138 27.07 8.14 26.15
N GLU A 139 27.51 8.18 27.41
CA GLU A 139 28.58 9.06 27.88
C GLU A 139 29.93 8.67 27.25
N LYS A 140 30.26 7.38 27.29
CA LYS A 140 31.48 6.85 26.69
C LYS A 140 31.55 7.10 25.19
N MET A 141 30.42 7.05 24.50
CA MET A 141 30.31 7.30 23.06
C MET A 141 30.19 8.80 22.71
N GLY A 142 30.02 9.70 23.69
CA GLY A 142 29.85 11.13 23.45
C GLY A 142 28.57 11.47 22.68
N ILE A 143 27.46 10.82 23.03
CA ILE A 143 26.17 10.94 22.31
C ILE A 143 24.98 11.26 23.25
N LYS A 144 25.24 11.68 24.50
CA LYS A 144 24.17 12.04 25.46
C LYS A 144 23.29 13.20 25.01
N ASP A 145 23.82 14.09 24.17
CA ASP A 145 23.15 15.24 23.57
C ASP A 145 22.32 14.88 22.32
N LYS A 146 22.45 13.65 21.80
CA LYS A 146 21.73 13.19 20.62
C LYS A 146 20.50 12.38 21.01
N LYS A 147 19.34 12.79 20.50
CA LYS A 147 18.11 11.99 20.58
C LYS A 147 18.10 10.93 19.47
N LEU A 148 18.75 9.80 19.73
CA LEU A 148 18.82 8.68 18.79
C LEU A 148 17.60 7.75 18.94
N PRO A 149 17.06 7.21 17.82
CA PRO A 149 16.04 6.17 17.88
C PRO A 149 16.60 4.89 18.52
N LEU A 150 15.83 4.30 19.42
CA LEU A 150 16.20 3.13 20.19
C LEU A 150 15.28 1.95 19.87
N GLY A 151 15.89 0.82 19.49
CA GLY A 151 15.23 -0.49 19.47
C GLY A 151 15.55 -1.29 20.73
N PHE A 152 14.60 -2.07 21.23
CA PHE A 152 14.79 -2.89 22.42
C PHE A 152 14.45 -4.34 22.13
N THR A 153 15.46 -5.19 22.01
CA THR A 153 15.28 -6.64 22.08
C THR A 153 14.97 -7.03 23.52
N PHE A 154 13.74 -7.47 23.75
CA PHE A 154 13.25 -7.95 25.04
C PHE A 154 12.73 -9.37 24.86
N SER A 155 13.56 -10.34 25.26
CA SER A 155 13.44 -11.75 24.86
C SER A 155 12.49 -12.54 25.79
N PHE A 156 11.29 -12.01 25.98
CA PHE A 156 10.23 -12.58 26.81
C PHE A 156 8.89 -12.52 26.07
N PRO A 157 7.92 -13.38 26.43
CA PRO A 157 6.59 -13.33 25.84
C PRO A 157 5.91 -11.99 26.15
N CYS A 158 5.61 -11.22 25.11
CA CYS A 158 5.02 -9.89 25.23
C CYS A 158 3.81 -9.74 24.31
N ARG A 159 2.74 -9.14 24.83
CA ARG A 159 1.61 -8.70 24.03
C ARG A 159 1.89 -7.29 23.53
N GLN A 160 1.76 -7.06 22.23
CA GLN A 160 1.96 -5.75 21.60
C GLN A 160 0.68 -5.30 20.93
N THR A 161 0.47 -3.98 20.88
CA THR A 161 -0.62 -3.31 20.14
C THR A 161 -0.07 -2.38 19.06
N LYS A 162 1.22 -2.05 19.15
CA LYS A 162 2.02 -1.28 18.19
C LYS A 162 3.50 -1.55 18.48
N LEU A 163 4.39 -1.06 17.62
CA LEU A 163 5.82 -1.40 17.66
C LEU A 163 6.54 -0.85 18.92
N ASP A 164 6.12 0.30 19.44
CA ASP A 164 6.69 0.99 20.61
C ASP A 164 5.93 0.71 21.93
N GLU A 165 5.17 -0.38 21.99
CA GLU A 165 4.50 -0.88 23.20
C GLU A 165 4.76 -2.37 23.36
N SER A 166 5.01 -2.81 24.60
CA SER A 166 5.25 -4.23 24.88
C SER A 166 4.87 -4.59 26.32
N PHE A 167 3.74 -5.26 26.47
CA PHE A 167 3.23 -5.71 27.77
C PHE A 167 3.77 -7.10 28.07
N LEU A 168 4.62 -7.22 29.10
CA LEU A 168 5.15 -8.52 29.51
C LEU A 168 3.98 -9.45 29.92
N VAL A 169 3.87 -10.61 29.28
CA VAL A 169 2.82 -11.59 29.62
C VAL A 169 3.24 -12.36 30.87
N THR A 170 4.43 -12.95 30.84
CA THR A 170 5.01 -13.63 31.99
C THR A 170 6.52 -13.72 31.84
N TRP A 171 7.23 -13.74 32.97
CA TRP A 171 8.65 -14.03 32.97
C TRP A 171 8.95 -15.48 32.60
N THR A 172 10.07 -15.68 31.91
CA THR A 172 10.63 -17.00 31.59
C THR A 172 12.13 -17.01 31.91
N LYS A 173 12.78 -18.17 31.77
CA LYS A 173 14.23 -18.32 32.02
C LYS A 173 14.58 -17.96 33.47
N GLY A 174 15.66 -17.21 33.73
CA GLY A 174 16.10 -16.89 35.10
C GLY A 174 15.44 -15.68 35.77
N PHE A 175 14.51 -14.97 35.10
CA PHE A 175 13.94 -13.70 35.59
C PHE A 175 12.65 -13.91 36.40
N LYS A 176 12.45 -13.08 37.42
CA LYS A 176 11.21 -13.01 38.22
C LYS A 176 11.03 -11.66 38.92
N SER A 177 11.45 -10.56 38.29
CA SER A 177 11.36 -9.23 38.88
C SER A 177 9.90 -8.80 39.07
N SER A 178 9.53 -8.41 40.29
CA SER A 178 8.16 -8.07 40.66
C SER A 178 7.68 -6.75 40.03
N GLY A 179 6.39 -6.64 39.74
CA GLY A 179 5.79 -5.40 39.23
C GLY A 179 6.03 -5.11 37.73
N VAL A 180 6.51 -6.09 36.96
CA VAL A 180 6.72 -5.97 35.49
C VAL A 180 5.67 -6.73 34.68
N GLU A 181 5.23 -7.91 35.14
CA GLU A 181 4.19 -8.69 34.44
C GLU A 181 2.89 -7.89 34.33
N GLY A 182 2.29 -7.89 33.13
CA GLY A 182 1.13 -7.08 32.77
C GLY A 182 1.41 -5.60 32.55
N LYS A 183 2.65 -5.12 32.73
CA LYS A 183 3.05 -3.73 32.49
C LYS A 183 3.77 -3.57 31.16
N ASP A 184 3.65 -2.38 30.59
CA ASP A 184 4.39 -2.00 29.39
C ASP A 184 5.85 -1.67 29.73
N VAL A 185 6.78 -2.49 29.24
CA VAL A 185 8.21 -2.37 29.51
C VAL A 185 8.82 -1.12 28.89
N VAL A 186 8.21 -0.57 27.83
CA VAL A 186 8.64 0.71 27.24
C VAL A 186 8.37 1.83 28.22
N ASN A 187 7.18 1.87 28.81
CA ASN A 187 6.82 2.87 29.81
C ASN A 187 7.66 2.75 31.08
N LEU A 188 7.99 1.53 31.53
CA LEU A 188 8.90 1.33 32.66
C LEU A 188 10.31 1.88 32.36
N LEU A 189 10.85 1.63 31.17
CA LEU A 189 12.13 2.18 30.75
C LEU A 189 12.09 3.72 30.63
N ARG A 190 11.03 4.28 30.02
CA ARG A 190 10.82 5.74 29.94
C ARG A 190 10.77 6.38 31.34
N GLN A 191 10.12 5.73 32.31
CA GLN A 191 10.06 6.20 33.69
C GLN A 191 11.44 6.21 34.36
N ALA A 192 12.23 5.14 34.20
CA ALA A 192 13.59 5.06 34.75
C ALA A 192 14.51 6.13 34.15
N ILE A 193 14.46 6.33 32.83
CA ILE A 193 15.23 7.38 32.15
C ILE A 193 14.78 8.78 32.59
N LYS A 194 13.48 9.02 32.68
CA LYS A 194 12.94 10.30 33.17
C LYS A 194 13.31 10.59 34.63
N LYS A 195 13.30 9.57 35.49
CA LYS A 195 13.72 9.67 36.90
C LYS A 195 15.19 10.08 36.99
N ARG A 196 16.02 9.63 36.05
CA ARG A 196 17.44 9.96 35.97
C ARG A 196 17.70 11.36 35.41
N GLY A 197 17.07 11.72 34.29
CA GLY A 197 16.99 13.09 33.77
C GLY A 197 18.23 13.65 33.05
N ASP A 198 19.28 12.86 32.82
CA ASP A 198 20.54 13.32 32.19
C ASP A 198 20.66 13.04 30.67
N PHE A 199 19.68 12.38 30.05
CA PHE A 199 19.58 12.18 28.60
C PHE A 199 18.13 11.90 28.15
N ASP A 200 17.86 11.97 26.85
CA ASP A 200 16.57 11.66 26.24
C ASP A 200 16.76 10.66 25.07
N ILE A 201 15.77 9.78 24.87
CA ILE A 201 15.78 8.79 23.79
C ILE A 201 14.40 8.71 23.13
N ASP A 202 14.38 8.28 21.87
CA ASP A 202 13.14 7.94 21.18
C ASP A 202 13.01 6.42 21.08
N ILE A 203 12.25 5.79 21.98
CA ILE A 203 12.02 4.33 21.89
C ILE A 203 11.01 4.08 20.77
N VAL A 204 11.50 3.49 19.67
CA VAL A 204 10.74 3.27 18.44
C VAL A 204 10.26 1.83 18.30
N SER A 205 10.98 0.87 18.88
CA SER A 205 10.60 -0.53 18.76
C SER A 205 10.95 -1.40 19.97
N VAL A 206 10.09 -2.35 20.27
CA VAL A 206 10.40 -3.52 21.11
C VAL A 206 10.17 -4.79 20.32
N ILE A 207 11.14 -5.70 20.34
CA ILE A 207 11.08 -6.94 19.59
C ILE A 207 11.57 -8.13 20.40
N ASN A 208 11.17 -9.33 19.99
CA ASN A 208 11.72 -10.59 20.49
C ASN A 208 13.08 -10.89 19.84
N ASP A 209 13.92 -11.72 20.48
CA ASP A 209 15.23 -12.13 19.95
C ASP A 209 15.13 -12.93 18.64
N THR A 210 14.06 -13.70 18.45
CA THR A 210 13.77 -14.35 17.16
C THR A 210 13.60 -13.33 16.04
N VAL A 211 12.81 -12.28 16.27
CA VAL A 211 12.58 -11.19 15.32
C VAL A 211 13.88 -10.45 15.04
N GLY A 212 14.66 -10.15 16.08
CA GLY A 212 15.98 -9.54 15.93
C GLY A 212 16.90 -10.40 15.07
N THR A 213 16.93 -11.71 15.30
CA THR A 213 17.73 -12.66 14.51
C THR A 213 17.29 -12.70 13.05
N MET A 214 15.97 -12.74 12.78
CA MET A 214 15.43 -12.70 11.43
C MET A 214 15.86 -11.41 10.70
N MET A 215 15.80 -10.27 11.39
CA MET A 215 16.10 -8.96 10.82
C MET A 215 17.60 -8.73 10.62
N THR A 216 18.45 -9.21 11.53
CA THR A 216 19.91 -9.24 11.35
C THR A 216 20.27 -10.03 10.09
N CYS A 217 19.76 -11.25 9.96
CA CYS A 217 20.03 -12.10 8.80
C CYS A 217 19.33 -11.60 7.53
N GLY A 218 18.18 -10.95 7.65
CA GLY A 218 17.41 -10.37 6.54
C GLY A 218 18.08 -9.15 5.90
N TYR A 219 18.94 -8.47 6.66
CA TYR A 219 19.81 -7.44 6.12
C TYR A 219 20.86 -8.01 5.16
N ASP A 220 21.47 -9.14 5.54
CA ASP A 220 22.52 -9.79 4.74
C ASP A 220 21.94 -10.69 3.62
N ASP A 221 20.72 -11.20 3.80
CA ASP A 221 19.99 -12.00 2.81
C ASP A 221 18.49 -11.67 2.83
N HIS A 222 18.01 -10.91 1.84
CA HIS A 222 16.61 -10.49 1.70
C HIS A 222 15.60 -11.66 1.52
N ARG A 223 16.06 -12.92 1.46
CA ARG A 223 15.20 -14.11 1.49
C ARG A 223 14.94 -14.63 2.91
N CYS A 224 15.49 -13.98 3.94
CA CYS A 224 15.29 -14.38 5.33
C CYS A 224 13.85 -14.09 5.75
N GLU A 225 13.10 -15.15 6.08
CA GLU A 225 11.68 -15.05 6.46
C GLU A 225 11.38 -15.77 7.77
N ILE A 226 12.40 -16.39 8.39
CA ILE A 226 12.29 -17.12 9.65
C ILE A 226 13.46 -16.70 10.55
N GLY A 227 13.17 -16.34 11.80
CA GLY A 227 14.15 -16.18 12.86
C GLY A 227 14.05 -17.32 13.85
N LEU A 228 15.17 -17.95 14.18
CA LEU A 228 15.24 -19.14 15.02
C LEU A 228 16.23 -18.96 16.16
N ILE A 229 15.78 -19.23 17.38
CA ILE A 229 16.61 -19.25 18.59
C ILE A 229 16.69 -20.67 19.14
N ILE A 230 17.92 -21.17 19.33
CA ILE A 230 18.22 -22.43 20.03
C ILE A 230 19.40 -22.21 20.98
N GLY A 231 19.12 -21.64 22.13
CA GLY A 231 20.08 -21.26 23.17
C GLY A 231 19.62 -21.71 24.55
N THR A 232 19.60 -20.80 25.53
CA THR A 232 19.02 -21.06 26.86
C THR A 232 17.56 -21.50 26.75
N GLY A 233 16.80 -20.83 25.89
CA GLY A 233 15.47 -21.22 25.45
C GLY A 233 15.44 -21.63 23.98
N THR A 234 14.26 -21.97 23.48
CA THR A 234 14.02 -22.09 22.04
C THR A 234 12.73 -21.42 21.61
N ASN A 235 12.81 -20.63 20.54
CA ASN A 235 11.67 -19.97 19.94
C ASN A 235 11.91 -19.76 18.44
N ALA A 236 10.85 -19.47 17.69
CA ALA A 236 10.98 -18.98 16.33
C ALA A 236 9.88 -17.97 15.95
N CYS A 237 10.20 -17.12 14.99
CA CYS A 237 9.27 -16.21 14.35
C CYS A 237 9.33 -16.38 12.82
N TYR A 238 8.29 -15.94 12.11
CA TYR A 238 8.30 -15.92 10.65
C TYR A 238 7.38 -14.85 10.07
N MET A 239 7.55 -14.51 8.79
CA MET A 239 6.66 -13.58 8.08
C MET A 239 5.36 -14.28 7.63
N GLU A 240 4.24 -13.89 8.23
CA GLU A 240 2.88 -14.35 7.89
C GLU A 240 2.13 -13.30 7.06
N GLU A 241 1.16 -13.73 6.25
CA GLU A 241 0.27 -12.85 5.50
C GLU A 241 -0.76 -12.22 6.44
N MET A 242 -0.96 -10.89 6.34
CA MET A 242 -1.88 -10.16 7.21
C MET A 242 -3.31 -10.69 7.18
N ARG A 243 -3.78 -11.17 6.02
CA ARG A 243 -5.09 -11.84 5.86
C ARG A 243 -5.31 -13.07 6.74
N HIS A 244 -4.26 -13.67 7.30
CA HIS A 244 -4.35 -14.82 8.22
C HIS A 244 -4.28 -14.39 9.69
N LEU A 245 -4.05 -13.11 9.99
CA LEU A 245 -3.90 -12.58 11.34
C LEU A 245 -5.21 -11.98 11.84
N GLU A 246 -6.15 -12.83 12.25
CA GLU A 246 -7.49 -12.40 12.68
C GLU A 246 -7.50 -11.51 13.95
N LEU A 247 -6.37 -11.47 14.67
CA LEU A 247 -6.14 -10.65 15.86
C LEU A 247 -5.66 -9.22 15.55
N VAL A 248 -5.31 -8.93 14.29
CA VAL A 248 -4.84 -7.62 13.85
C VAL A 248 -5.78 -7.10 12.77
N GLU A 249 -6.20 -5.84 12.88
CA GLU A 249 -6.99 -5.23 11.83
C GLU A 249 -6.13 -4.98 10.56
N GLY A 250 -6.69 -5.38 9.42
CA GLY A 250 -6.07 -5.26 8.10
C GLY A 250 -5.74 -6.62 7.48
N ASP A 251 -5.87 -6.72 6.16
CA ASP A 251 -5.64 -7.93 5.37
C ASP A 251 -4.42 -7.80 4.44
N GLU A 252 -3.73 -6.65 4.49
CA GLU A 252 -2.71 -6.27 3.52
C GLU A 252 -1.27 -6.40 4.00
N GLY A 253 -0.44 -6.96 3.12
CA GLY A 253 0.99 -7.11 3.38
C GLY A 253 1.27 -8.30 4.29
N ARG A 254 2.41 -8.24 4.98
CA ARG A 254 2.87 -9.30 5.87
C ARG A 254 3.24 -8.72 7.21
N MET A 255 3.22 -9.55 8.24
CA MET A 255 3.74 -9.20 9.55
C MET A 255 4.53 -10.39 10.10
N CYS A 256 5.65 -10.09 10.76
CA CYS A 256 6.36 -11.10 11.52
C CYS A 256 5.50 -11.55 12.71
N VAL A 257 5.35 -12.86 12.87
CA VAL A 257 4.64 -13.49 13.98
C VAL A 257 5.66 -14.17 14.87
N ASN A 258 5.66 -13.84 16.14
CA ASN A 258 6.41 -14.57 17.16
C ASN A 258 5.57 -15.77 17.63
N MET A 259 6.01 -16.99 17.34
CA MET A 259 5.18 -18.17 17.60
C MET A 259 5.05 -18.49 19.09
N GLU A 260 6.07 -18.16 19.90
CA GLU A 260 6.21 -18.66 21.28
C GLU A 260 6.07 -20.19 21.33
N TRP A 261 6.79 -20.88 20.44
CA TRP A 261 6.60 -22.32 20.23
C TRP A 261 7.04 -23.20 21.40
N GLY A 262 7.69 -22.61 22.41
CA GLY A 262 8.20 -23.34 23.57
C GLY A 262 7.07 -23.95 24.39
N ALA A 263 5.89 -23.32 24.36
CA ALA A 263 4.66 -23.76 25.01
C ALA A 263 3.92 -24.86 24.23
N PHE A 264 4.42 -25.32 23.08
CA PHE A 264 3.77 -26.39 22.34
C PHE A 264 3.65 -27.66 23.21
N GLY A 265 2.44 -28.22 23.30
CA GLY A 265 2.16 -29.38 24.16
C GLY A 265 1.81 -29.04 25.60
N ASP A 266 1.82 -27.77 26.03
CA ASP A 266 1.35 -27.34 27.37
C ASP A 266 -0.13 -27.70 27.62
N ASP A 267 -0.90 -27.97 26.56
CA ASP A 267 -2.29 -28.44 26.59
C ASP A 267 -2.42 -29.97 26.53
N GLY A 268 -1.31 -30.70 26.67
CA GLY A 268 -1.24 -32.17 26.61
C GLY A 268 -1.04 -32.74 25.20
N ALA A 269 -0.93 -31.90 24.17
CA ALA A 269 -0.81 -32.35 22.78
C ALA A 269 0.46 -33.17 22.45
N LEU A 270 1.42 -33.25 23.37
CA LEU A 270 2.68 -34.00 23.22
C LEU A 270 2.91 -35.06 24.31
N ASP A 271 1.91 -35.34 25.15
CA ASP A 271 2.10 -36.23 26.31
C ASP A 271 2.49 -37.68 25.95
N ASP A 272 2.12 -38.13 24.76
CA ASP A 272 2.50 -39.43 24.18
C ASP A 272 3.98 -39.50 23.78
N LEU A 273 4.62 -38.36 23.56
CA LEU A 273 6.04 -38.26 23.19
C LEU A 273 6.93 -37.87 24.38
N ARG A 274 6.33 -37.41 25.49
CA ARG A 274 7.03 -37.08 26.73
C ARG A 274 7.32 -38.34 27.56
N THR A 275 8.57 -38.45 28.00
CA THR A 275 9.05 -39.55 28.85
C THR A 275 8.94 -39.22 30.33
N GLU A 276 9.26 -40.17 31.22
CA GLU A 276 9.37 -39.91 32.66
C GLU A 276 10.40 -38.81 32.96
N PHE A 277 11.52 -38.79 32.23
CA PHE A 277 12.57 -37.76 32.39
C PHE A 277 12.07 -36.36 32.05
N ASP A 278 11.20 -36.24 31.05
CA ASP A 278 10.58 -34.97 30.65
C ASP A 278 9.52 -34.47 31.65
N ARG A 279 8.99 -35.37 32.50
CA ARG A 279 8.07 -35.01 33.60
C ARG A 279 8.87 -34.61 34.84
N ASP A 280 9.90 -35.37 35.19
CA ASP A 280 10.80 -35.06 36.31
C ASP A 280 11.46 -33.68 36.15
N ILE A 281 11.93 -33.36 34.95
CA ILE A 281 12.54 -32.05 34.67
C ILE A 281 11.52 -30.91 34.75
N ASP A 282 10.26 -31.17 34.39
CA ASP A 282 9.17 -30.21 34.43
C ASP A 282 8.75 -29.92 35.87
N ASP A 283 8.54 -30.97 36.67
CA ASP A 283 8.19 -30.89 38.09
C ASP A 283 9.26 -30.16 38.91
N GLY A 284 10.54 -30.36 38.59
CA GLY A 284 11.67 -29.68 39.22
C GLY A 284 11.98 -28.29 38.69
N SER A 285 11.24 -27.79 37.70
CA SER A 285 11.50 -26.50 37.06
C SER A 285 10.86 -25.32 37.81
N ILE A 286 11.28 -24.11 37.44
CA ILE A 286 10.69 -22.86 37.95
C ILE A 286 9.25 -22.61 37.47
N ASN A 287 8.82 -23.32 36.42
CA ASN A 287 7.54 -23.15 35.74
C ASN A 287 6.92 -24.51 35.35
N PRO A 288 6.52 -25.35 36.33
CA PRO A 288 5.92 -26.65 36.06
C PRO A 288 4.66 -26.56 35.18
N GLY A 289 4.49 -27.50 34.26
CA GLY A 289 3.37 -27.55 33.31
C GLY A 289 3.40 -26.46 32.23
N LYS A 290 4.53 -25.78 32.07
CA LYS A 290 4.74 -24.73 31.05
C LYS A 290 6.00 -24.97 30.25
N GLN A 291 6.02 -24.46 29.02
CA GLN A 291 7.18 -24.52 28.13
C GLN A 291 7.65 -25.96 27.88
N LEU A 292 6.71 -26.91 27.78
CA LEU A 292 7.03 -28.34 27.73
C LEU A 292 7.85 -28.73 26.51
N PHE A 293 7.59 -28.13 25.35
CA PHE A 293 8.39 -28.36 24.14
C PHE A 293 9.80 -27.78 24.26
N GLU A 294 9.94 -26.59 24.84
CA GLU A 294 11.24 -25.97 25.10
C GLU A 294 12.10 -26.82 26.04
N LYS A 295 11.50 -27.41 27.08
CA LYS A 295 12.17 -28.31 28.04
C LYS A 295 12.77 -29.57 27.41
N MET A 296 12.22 -30.02 26.27
CA MET A 296 12.75 -31.17 25.54
C MET A 296 13.93 -30.82 24.61
N ILE A 297 14.25 -29.53 24.43
CA ILE A 297 15.14 -29.03 23.38
C ILE A 297 16.28 -28.16 23.90
N SER A 298 15.97 -27.15 24.70
CA SER A 298 16.87 -26.01 24.88
C SER A 298 18.05 -26.32 25.80
N GLY A 299 19.05 -25.43 25.74
CA GLY A 299 20.30 -25.58 26.47
C GLY A 299 20.18 -25.43 27.98
N MET A 300 19.10 -24.87 28.51
CA MET A 300 18.84 -24.85 29.95
C MET A 300 18.53 -26.25 30.51
N TYR A 301 17.91 -27.11 29.70
CA TYR A 301 17.33 -28.37 30.15
C TYR A 301 18.08 -29.62 29.67
N MET A 302 18.77 -29.53 28.52
CA MET A 302 19.43 -30.67 27.88
C MET A 302 20.43 -31.41 28.79
N GLY A 303 21.29 -30.68 29.52
CA GLY A 303 22.24 -31.29 30.46
C GLY A 303 21.56 -31.97 31.65
N GLU A 304 20.52 -31.36 32.20
CA GLU A 304 19.76 -31.92 33.33
C GLU A 304 18.99 -33.17 32.91
N LEU A 305 18.45 -33.20 31.69
CA LEU A 305 17.80 -34.38 31.14
C LEU A 305 18.78 -35.57 31.02
N VAL A 306 20.02 -35.31 30.58
CA VAL A 306 21.09 -36.32 30.57
C VAL A 306 21.40 -36.80 32.00
N ARG A 307 21.51 -35.89 32.97
CA ARG A 307 21.76 -36.24 34.38
C ARG A 307 20.67 -37.18 34.92
N LEU A 308 19.39 -36.85 34.71
CA LEU A 308 18.27 -37.65 35.18
C LEU A 308 18.28 -39.06 34.58
N ILE A 309 18.59 -39.18 33.29
CA ILE A 309 18.78 -40.49 32.63
C ILE A 309 19.91 -41.27 33.29
N LEU A 310 21.08 -40.64 33.50
CA LEU A 310 22.22 -41.28 34.14
C LEU A 310 21.88 -41.74 35.57
N VAL A 311 21.17 -40.92 36.36
CA VAL A 311 20.70 -41.30 37.70
C VAL A 311 19.80 -42.53 37.65
N LYS A 312 18.84 -42.59 36.72
CA LYS A 312 17.95 -43.74 36.58
C LYS A 312 18.70 -45.00 36.15
N MET A 313 19.57 -44.89 35.13
CA MET A 313 20.41 -45.99 34.68
C MET A 313 21.32 -46.50 35.79
N THR A 314 21.86 -45.61 36.63
CA THR A 314 22.64 -46.00 37.81
C THR A 314 21.79 -46.79 38.80
N ARG A 315 20.61 -46.28 39.16
CA ARG A 315 19.70 -46.97 40.09
C ARG A 315 19.25 -48.34 39.59
N ASP A 316 19.11 -48.50 38.28
CA ASP A 316 18.75 -49.77 37.64
C ASP A 316 19.96 -50.72 37.45
N GLY A 317 21.16 -50.32 37.89
CA GLY A 317 22.39 -51.10 37.77
C GLY A 317 22.96 -51.16 36.34
N LEU A 318 22.50 -50.28 35.44
CA LEU A 318 22.90 -50.22 34.03
C LEU A 318 24.09 -49.29 33.77
N ALA A 319 24.46 -48.44 34.74
CA ALA A 319 25.61 -47.55 34.68
C ALA A 319 26.33 -47.48 36.04
N PHE A 320 27.63 -47.19 36.01
CA PHE A 320 28.51 -46.96 37.17
C PHE A 320 28.43 -48.06 38.25
N GLN A 321 28.17 -49.30 37.84
CA GLN A 321 28.00 -50.46 38.75
C GLN A 321 26.95 -50.22 39.86
N GLY A 322 25.97 -49.36 39.62
CA GLY A 322 24.94 -49.00 40.60
C GLY A 322 25.36 -47.96 41.64
N GLN A 323 26.57 -47.39 41.53
CA GLN A 323 27.10 -46.45 42.52
C GLN A 323 26.70 -45.00 42.20
N THR A 324 25.99 -44.35 43.13
CA THR A 324 25.62 -42.94 43.04
C THR A 324 26.54 -42.05 43.88
N THR A 325 26.64 -40.76 43.52
CA THR A 325 27.34 -39.73 44.30
C THR A 325 26.40 -38.56 44.63
N PRO A 326 26.67 -37.78 45.70
CA PRO A 326 25.90 -36.56 45.98
C PRO A 326 25.88 -35.59 44.80
N GLN A 327 26.99 -35.47 44.06
CA GLN A 327 27.10 -34.60 42.90
C GLN A 327 26.23 -35.08 41.74
N LEU A 328 26.20 -36.39 41.43
CA LEU A 328 25.32 -36.95 40.41
C LEU A 328 23.85 -36.72 40.75
N LEU A 329 23.48 -36.80 42.03
CA LEU A 329 22.12 -36.57 42.52
C LEU A 329 21.72 -35.10 42.58
N THR A 330 22.68 -34.17 42.52
CA THR A 330 22.43 -32.72 42.60
C THR A 330 21.93 -32.17 41.26
N THR A 331 20.75 -31.53 41.24
CA THR A 331 20.19 -30.86 40.06
C THR A 331 21.17 -29.83 39.46
N GLY A 332 21.32 -29.82 38.14
CA GLY A 332 22.17 -28.88 37.42
C GLY A 332 23.67 -29.19 37.48
N SER A 333 24.09 -30.29 38.09
CA SER A 333 25.50 -30.70 38.14
C SER A 333 26.06 -31.16 36.80
N PHE A 334 25.20 -31.54 35.85
CA PHE A 334 25.56 -31.88 34.48
C PHE A 334 25.05 -30.80 33.52
N GLN A 335 25.97 -30.02 32.94
CA GLN A 335 25.61 -28.89 32.06
C GLN A 335 25.53 -29.29 30.59
N THR A 336 24.79 -28.53 29.78
CA THR A 336 24.72 -28.72 28.32
C THR A 336 26.07 -28.48 27.63
N SER A 337 26.96 -27.69 28.23
CA SER A 337 28.36 -27.58 27.81
C SER A 337 29.08 -28.93 27.90
N SER A 338 28.81 -29.74 28.93
CA SER A 338 29.33 -31.11 29.05
C SER A 338 28.81 -32.02 27.94
N VAL A 339 27.51 -31.94 27.60
CA VAL A 339 26.93 -32.68 26.44
C VAL A 339 27.70 -32.36 25.16
N SER A 340 27.93 -31.05 24.92
CA SER A 340 28.66 -30.58 23.73
C SER A 340 30.11 -31.06 23.70
N ALA A 341 30.80 -31.07 24.85
CA ALA A 341 32.18 -31.53 24.96
C ALA A 341 32.32 -33.05 24.78
N ILE A 342 31.35 -33.82 25.26
CA ILE A 342 31.33 -35.29 25.17
C ILE A 342 31.04 -35.77 23.73
N GLU A 343 30.26 -35.00 22.97
CA GLU A 343 29.93 -35.31 21.58
C GLU A 343 30.97 -34.81 20.55
N THR A 344 32.18 -34.40 20.96
CA THR A 344 33.22 -34.03 19.98
C THR A 344 33.75 -35.27 19.23
N GLU A 345 33.94 -35.15 17.91
CA GLU A 345 34.46 -36.21 17.03
C GLU A 345 36.00 -36.18 16.88
N LYS A 346 36.70 -35.25 17.53
CA LYS A 346 38.16 -35.10 17.40
C LYS A 346 38.92 -36.15 18.20
N ASP A 347 39.79 -36.95 17.57
CA ASP A 347 40.85 -37.78 18.17
C ASP A 347 40.51 -38.50 19.52
N ASN A 348 39.32 -39.11 19.64
CA ASN A 348 38.79 -39.70 20.88
C ASN A 348 38.59 -38.74 22.07
N GLU A 349 38.69 -37.42 21.87
CA GLU A 349 38.45 -36.39 22.89
C GLU A 349 37.06 -36.50 23.52
N GLY A 350 36.05 -36.96 22.80
CA GLY A 350 34.69 -37.11 23.33
C GLY A 350 34.60 -38.09 24.51
N LEU A 351 35.28 -39.24 24.42
CA LEU A 351 35.33 -40.23 25.50
C LEU A 351 36.20 -39.74 26.66
N LEU A 352 37.29 -39.03 26.39
CA LEU A 352 38.12 -38.39 27.41
C LEU A 352 37.37 -37.28 28.14
N ASN A 353 36.54 -36.50 27.44
CA ASN A 353 35.69 -35.49 28.04
C ASN A 353 34.58 -36.13 28.88
N ALA A 354 34.02 -37.25 28.43
CA ALA A 354 33.07 -38.03 29.24
C ALA A 354 33.71 -38.49 30.54
N GLU A 355 34.91 -39.07 30.48
CA GLU A 355 35.68 -39.48 31.66
C GLU A 355 35.92 -38.31 32.62
N LYS A 356 36.41 -37.16 32.11
CA LYS A 356 36.66 -35.95 32.92
C LYS A 356 35.39 -35.43 33.60
N VAL A 357 34.28 -35.36 32.87
CA VAL A 357 33.00 -34.88 33.41
C VAL A 357 32.50 -35.83 34.49
N LEU A 358 32.55 -37.14 34.26
CA LEU A 358 32.12 -38.17 35.22
C LEU A 358 33.00 -38.18 36.47
N LEU A 359 34.32 -38.04 36.34
CA LEU A 359 35.25 -37.86 37.47
C LEU A 359 34.91 -36.59 38.26
N GLY A 360 34.54 -35.50 37.59
CA GLY A 360 34.08 -34.26 38.23
C GLY A 360 32.79 -34.41 39.04
N LEU A 361 31.99 -35.43 38.75
CA LEU A 361 30.81 -35.83 39.54
C LEU A 361 31.16 -36.81 40.69
N GLY A 362 32.45 -37.05 40.94
CA GLY A 362 32.92 -37.95 41.99
C GLY A 362 32.74 -39.43 41.69
N LEU A 363 32.44 -39.80 40.44
CA LEU A 363 32.32 -41.19 40.00
C LEU A 363 33.69 -41.76 39.62
N THR A 364 33.81 -43.08 39.59
CA THR A 364 34.96 -43.81 39.02
C THR A 364 34.52 -44.52 37.74
N PRO A 365 34.44 -43.80 36.59
CA PRO A 365 33.84 -44.32 35.36
C PRO A 365 34.72 -45.39 34.72
N THR A 366 34.09 -46.46 34.21
CA THR A 366 34.73 -47.40 33.29
C THR A 366 34.69 -46.88 31.85
N ALA A 367 35.44 -47.51 30.94
CA ALA A 367 35.33 -47.19 29.51
C ALA A 367 33.89 -47.38 28.98
N GLU A 368 33.17 -48.40 29.46
CA GLU A 368 31.77 -48.64 29.10
C GLU A 368 30.83 -47.54 29.63
N ASP A 369 31.12 -46.97 30.80
CA ASP A 369 30.35 -45.85 31.35
C ASP A 369 30.54 -44.56 30.52
N CYS A 370 31.74 -44.32 30.02
CA CYS A 370 32.02 -43.20 29.11
C CYS A 370 31.28 -43.36 27.77
N VAL A 371 31.26 -44.57 27.20
CA VAL A 371 30.51 -44.89 25.98
C VAL A 371 29.00 -44.76 26.20
N THR A 372 28.51 -45.27 27.33
CA THR A 372 27.11 -45.15 27.75
C THR A 372 26.70 -43.69 27.86
N THR A 373 27.48 -42.91 28.60
CA THR A 373 27.24 -41.46 28.78
C THR A 373 27.24 -40.72 27.45
N GLN A 374 28.23 -40.99 26.59
CA GLN A 374 28.28 -40.39 25.26
C GLN A 374 27.06 -40.77 24.42
N ARG A 375 26.59 -42.02 24.48
CA ARG A 375 25.40 -42.45 23.74
C ARG A 375 24.13 -41.80 24.26
N VAL A 376 23.98 -41.62 25.58
CA VAL A 376 22.88 -40.87 26.18
C VAL A 376 22.87 -39.42 25.68
N CYS A 377 24.02 -38.73 25.71
CA CYS A 377 24.16 -37.38 25.15
C CYS A 377 23.69 -37.31 23.69
N GLN A 378 24.17 -38.23 22.84
CA GLN A 378 23.80 -38.29 21.44
C GLN A 378 22.29 -38.46 21.22
N ILE A 379 21.63 -39.34 21.98
CA ILE A 379 20.19 -39.56 21.85
C ILE A 379 19.41 -38.32 22.24
N VAL A 380 19.74 -37.71 23.38
CA VAL A 380 19.08 -36.50 23.89
C VAL A 380 19.24 -35.32 22.92
N SER A 381 20.47 -35.02 22.47
CA SER A 381 20.73 -33.90 21.57
C SER A 381 20.18 -34.15 20.15
N THR A 382 20.14 -35.41 19.69
CA THR A 382 19.51 -35.78 18.41
C THR A 382 17.99 -35.60 18.47
N ARG A 383 17.34 -36.03 19.57
CA ARG A 383 15.90 -35.80 19.77
C ARG A 383 15.57 -34.32 19.71
N ALA A 384 16.33 -33.50 20.44
CA ALA A 384 16.16 -32.04 20.44
C ALA A 384 16.29 -31.43 19.03
N ALA A 385 17.33 -31.80 18.28
CA ALA A 385 17.53 -31.33 16.90
C ALA A 385 16.41 -31.77 15.94
N HIS A 386 15.89 -32.98 16.12
CA HIS A 386 14.80 -33.51 15.30
C HIS A 386 13.45 -32.85 15.62
N LEU A 387 13.15 -32.57 16.89
CA LEU A 387 11.95 -31.84 17.29
C LEU A 387 11.93 -30.42 16.71
N CYS A 388 13.05 -29.70 16.77
CA CYS A 388 13.19 -28.40 16.07
C CYS A 388 12.94 -28.53 14.57
N ALA A 389 13.47 -29.59 13.94
CA ALA A 389 13.28 -29.80 12.51
C ALA A 389 11.81 -30.04 12.14
N ALA A 390 11.06 -30.77 12.97
CA ALA A 390 9.65 -31.06 12.75
C ALA A 390 8.77 -29.81 12.79
N THR A 391 8.99 -28.91 13.75
CA THR A 391 8.25 -27.63 13.82
C THR A 391 8.68 -26.67 12.72
N LEU A 392 9.97 -26.58 12.38
CA LEU A 392 10.43 -25.81 11.22
C LEU A 392 9.83 -26.31 9.90
N ALA A 393 9.66 -27.62 9.73
CA ALA A 393 9.00 -28.19 8.55
C ALA A 393 7.54 -27.70 8.40
N ALA A 394 6.82 -27.51 9.50
CA ALA A 394 5.47 -26.96 9.48
C ALA A 394 5.45 -25.49 9.05
N VAL A 395 6.39 -24.68 9.58
CA VAL A 395 6.55 -23.25 9.21
C VAL A 395 6.93 -23.11 7.74
N LEU A 396 7.85 -23.92 7.25
CA LEU A 396 8.26 -23.89 5.84
C LEU A 396 7.10 -24.25 4.90
N ARG A 397 6.27 -25.25 5.28
CA ARG A 397 5.03 -25.56 4.55
C ARG A 397 4.05 -24.39 4.58
N GLN A 398 3.87 -23.71 5.72
CA GLN A 398 3.05 -22.50 5.82
C GLN A 398 3.49 -21.42 4.83
N ILE A 399 4.77 -21.08 4.82
CA ILE A 399 5.29 -20.03 3.94
C ILE A 399 5.14 -20.42 2.46
N ARG A 400 5.38 -21.70 2.13
CA ARG A 400 5.20 -22.23 0.76
C ARG A 400 3.74 -22.09 0.32
N ASP A 401 2.81 -22.53 1.16
CA ASP A 401 1.37 -22.51 0.88
C ASP A 401 0.86 -21.06 0.77
N ASN A 402 1.31 -20.17 1.65
CA ASN A 402 1.00 -18.73 1.61
C ASN A 402 1.38 -18.08 0.27
N LYS A 403 2.57 -18.44 -0.23
CA LYS A 403 3.11 -17.95 -1.51
C LYS A 403 2.49 -18.63 -2.73
N ALA A 404 1.73 -19.71 -2.55
CA ALA A 404 1.16 -20.53 -3.62
C ALA A 404 2.22 -20.95 -4.66
N VAL A 405 3.35 -21.47 -4.18
CA VAL A 405 4.47 -21.95 -5.02
C VAL A 405 4.73 -23.44 -4.80
N ASP A 406 5.08 -24.15 -5.87
CA ASP A 406 5.40 -25.59 -5.78
C ASP A 406 6.73 -25.85 -5.05
N ARG A 407 7.67 -24.90 -5.14
CA ARG A 407 8.97 -24.96 -4.45
C ARG A 407 9.25 -23.65 -3.74
N LEU A 408 9.61 -23.74 -2.46
CA LEU A 408 9.98 -22.59 -1.65
C LEU A 408 11.50 -22.43 -1.62
N ARG A 409 12.00 -21.22 -1.86
CA ARG A 409 13.39 -20.85 -1.55
C ARG A 409 13.39 -19.75 -0.49
N THR A 410 13.98 -20.04 0.67
CA THR A 410 13.96 -19.14 1.83
C THR A 410 15.22 -19.29 2.68
N THR A 411 15.47 -18.31 3.53
CA THR A 411 16.58 -18.30 4.49
C THR A 411 16.04 -18.30 5.92
N ILE A 412 16.66 -19.08 6.79
CA ILE A 412 16.41 -19.12 8.23
C ILE A 412 17.60 -18.47 8.92
N GLY A 413 17.36 -17.33 9.57
CA GLY A 413 18.33 -16.71 10.48
C GLY A 413 18.36 -17.46 11.79
N VAL A 414 19.54 -17.89 12.24
CA VAL A 414 19.68 -18.73 13.45
C VAL A 414 20.66 -18.11 14.44
N ASP A 415 20.26 -18.07 15.71
CA ASP A 415 21.12 -17.74 16.86
C ASP A 415 20.86 -18.72 18.02
N GLY A 416 21.72 -18.67 19.05
CA GLY A 416 21.62 -19.45 20.26
C GLY A 416 22.84 -20.33 20.52
N SER A 417 23.19 -20.48 21.80
CA SER A 417 24.39 -21.17 22.27
C SER A 417 24.43 -22.65 21.91
N VAL A 418 23.30 -23.37 21.93
CA VAL A 418 23.26 -24.80 21.57
C VAL A 418 23.56 -24.97 20.09
N TYR A 419 22.89 -24.20 19.22
CA TYR A 419 23.14 -24.27 17.79
C TYR A 419 24.58 -23.87 17.42
N LYS A 420 25.14 -22.86 18.08
CA LYS A 420 26.49 -22.35 17.81
C LYS A 420 27.61 -23.27 18.33
N ASN A 421 27.44 -23.86 19.52
CA ASN A 421 28.54 -24.51 20.24
C ASN A 421 28.47 -26.04 20.20
N HIS A 422 27.29 -26.64 19.99
CA HIS A 422 27.17 -28.10 19.95
C HIS A 422 27.67 -28.65 18.60
N PRO A 423 28.63 -29.61 18.58
CA PRO A 423 29.34 -30.01 17.37
C PRO A 423 28.44 -30.64 16.28
N HIS A 424 27.30 -31.23 16.68
CA HIS A 424 26.43 -31.96 15.76
C HIS A 424 25.02 -31.41 15.61
N PHE A 425 24.60 -30.44 16.43
CA PHE A 425 23.19 -30.07 16.53
C PHE A 425 22.70 -29.47 15.21
N ALA A 426 23.41 -28.45 14.70
CA ALA A 426 23.09 -27.81 13.43
C ALA A 426 23.09 -28.82 12.26
N ARG A 427 24.10 -29.70 12.18
CA ARG A 427 24.19 -30.72 11.13
C ARG A 427 22.99 -31.67 11.14
N ARG A 428 22.60 -32.18 12.31
CA ARG A 428 21.45 -33.10 12.48
C ARG A 428 20.14 -32.40 12.14
N MET A 429 19.91 -31.20 12.66
CA MET A 429 18.71 -30.41 12.39
C MET A 429 18.58 -30.09 10.89
N HIS A 430 19.64 -29.58 10.24
CA HIS A 430 19.61 -29.24 8.82
C HIS A 430 19.31 -30.45 7.95
N LYS A 431 19.92 -31.60 8.26
CA LYS A 431 19.66 -32.85 7.54
C LYS A 431 18.20 -33.25 7.69
N MET A 432 17.65 -33.21 8.90
CA MET A 432 16.26 -33.60 9.14
C MET A 432 15.26 -32.65 8.46
N VAL A 433 15.47 -31.32 8.53
CA VAL A 433 14.62 -30.34 7.83
C VAL A 433 14.57 -30.65 6.33
N ARG A 434 15.72 -30.85 5.68
CA ARG A 434 15.78 -31.15 4.24
C ARG A 434 15.11 -32.47 3.86
N MET A 435 15.13 -33.46 4.75
CA MET A 435 14.41 -34.72 4.53
C MET A 435 12.89 -34.57 4.67
N MET A 436 12.42 -33.72 5.59
CA MET A 436 10.99 -33.55 5.88
C MET A 436 10.25 -32.63 4.89
N VAL A 437 10.98 -31.71 4.24
CA VAL A 437 10.46 -30.76 3.24
C VAL A 437 11.38 -30.71 2.00
N PRO A 438 11.40 -31.77 1.18
CA PRO A 438 12.31 -31.88 0.02
C PRO A 438 12.05 -30.85 -1.09
N ASP A 439 10.88 -30.22 -1.06
CA ASP A 439 10.40 -29.16 -1.95
C ASP A 439 10.79 -27.75 -1.49
N CYS A 440 11.51 -27.63 -0.36
CA CYS A 440 12.03 -26.37 0.17
C CYS A 440 13.57 -26.28 0.06
N ASP A 441 14.06 -25.33 -0.72
CA ASP A 441 15.47 -24.97 -0.81
C ASP A 441 15.85 -23.99 0.33
N VAL A 442 16.25 -24.55 1.47
CA VAL A 442 16.51 -23.80 2.72
C VAL A 442 17.99 -23.47 2.92
N ARG A 443 18.28 -22.18 3.10
CA ARG A 443 19.58 -21.69 3.59
C ARG A 443 19.49 -21.39 5.09
N PHE A 444 20.46 -21.86 5.86
CA PHE A 444 20.61 -21.46 7.27
C PHE A 444 21.71 -20.42 7.37
N LEU A 445 21.40 -19.25 7.90
CA LEU A 445 22.35 -18.15 8.07
C LEU A 445 22.52 -17.88 9.57
N ARG A 446 23.77 -17.93 10.05
CA ARG A 446 24.07 -17.67 11.45
C ARG A 446 24.11 -16.16 11.70
N SER A 447 23.44 -15.71 12.74
CA SER A 447 23.57 -14.33 13.24
C SER A 447 24.84 -14.21 14.09
N GLU A 448 25.89 -13.58 13.57
CA GLU A 448 27.14 -13.38 14.32
C GLU A 448 27.00 -12.32 15.41
N ASP A 449 26.34 -11.21 15.08
CA ASP A 449 26.20 -10.05 15.97
C ASP A 449 24.98 -10.11 16.90
N GLY A 450 24.10 -11.10 16.66
CA GLY A 450 22.93 -11.42 17.47
C GLY A 450 21.73 -10.49 17.24
N SER A 451 20.77 -10.56 18.15
CA SER A 451 19.50 -9.84 18.13
C SER A 451 19.63 -8.31 18.27
N GLY A 452 20.72 -7.81 18.85
CA GLY A 452 20.97 -6.36 19.01
C GLY A 452 21.05 -5.60 17.68
N LYS A 453 21.78 -6.13 16.68
CA LYS A 453 21.79 -5.59 15.30
C LYS A 453 20.36 -5.59 14.72
N GLY A 454 19.60 -6.64 15.00
CA GLY A 454 18.23 -6.81 14.56
C GLY A 454 17.27 -5.76 15.09
N ALA A 455 17.37 -5.40 16.37
CA ALA A 455 16.58 -4.31 16.96
C ALA A 455 16.89 -2.96 16.29
N ALA A 456 18.17 -2.67 16.04
CA ALA A 456 18.53 -1.50 15.26
C ALA A 456 17.95 -1.55 13.83
N MET A 457 17.99 -2.70 13.15
CA MET A 457 17.40 -2.84 11.81
C MET A 457 15.88 -2.65 11.81
N VAL A 458 15.15 -3.16 12.81
CA VAL A 458 13.70 -2.93 12.94
C VAL A 458 13.42 -1.45 13.15
N THR A 459 14.15 -0.80 14.03
CA THR A 459 14.05 0.66 14.24
C THR A 459 14.36 1.42 12.96
N ALA A 460 15.37 1.01 12.19
CA ALA A 460 15.72 1.63 10.92
C ALA A 460 14.63 1.46 9.85
N VAL A 461 14.02 0.27 9.77
CA VAL A 461 12.87 -0.02 8.90
C VAL A 461 11.66 0.82 9.30
N ALA A 462 11.34 0.90 10.60
CA ALA A 462 10.23 1.72 11.09
C ALA A 462 10.44 3.21 10.79
N HIS A 463 11.64 3.72 11.03
CA HIS A 463 12.02 5.10 10.72
C HIS A 463 11.94 5.40 9.22
N ARG A 464 12.41 4.47 8.37
CA ARG A 464 12.27 4.58 6.91
C ARG A 464 10.79 4.67 6.51
N LEU A 465 9.94 3.74 6.96
CA LEU A 465 8.53 3.71 6.58
C LEU A 465 7.80 4.99 7.00
N ALA A 466 8.06 5.50 8.20
CA ALA A 466 7.52 6.78 8.67
C ALA A 466 7.98 7.95 7.78
N THR A 467 9.26 7.99 7.42
CA THR A 467 9.81 9.01 6.53
C THR A 467 9.20 8.95 5.13
N GLN A 468 9.04 7.74 4.57
CA GLN A 468 8.40 7.53 3.27
C GLN A 468 6.94 7.98 3.30
N GLN A 469 6.20 7.66 4.37
CA GLN A 469 4.82 8.09 4.53
C GLN A 469 4.71 9.62 4.63
N ALA A 470 5.59 10.27 5.40
CA ALA A 470 5.63 11.72 5.50
C ALA A 470 5.94 12.40 4.16
N GLU A 471 6.88 11.85 3.38
CA GLU A 471 7.20 12.39 2.05
C GLU A 471 6.06 12.17 1.04
N ARG A 472 5.40 11.00 1.06
CA ARG A 472 4.17 10.76 0.25
C ARG A 472 3.12 11.81 0.59
N GLN A 473 2.87 12.04 1.88
CA GLN A 473 1.87 12.97 2.36
C GLN A 473 2.19 14.41 1.94
N ARG A 474 3.45 14.83 2.08
CA ARG A 474 3.93 16.15 1.66
C ARG A 474 3.64 16.43 0.17
N VAL A 475 3.92 15.46 -0.70
CA VAL A 475 3.65 15.59 -2.14
C VAL A 475 2.15 15.65 -2.43
N LEU A 476 1.33 14.85 -1.74
CA LEU A 476 -0.12 14.87 -1.93
C LEU A 476 -0.76 16.16 -1.39
N ASP A 477 -0.21 16.76 -0.33
CA ASP A 477 -0.71 18.01 0.24
C ASP A 477 -0.53 19.20 -0.71
N GLU A 478 0.49 19.20 -1.58
CA GLU A 478 0.64 20.20 -2.65
C GLU A 478 -0.55 20.20 -3.65
N LEU A 479 -1.27 19.07 -3.76
CA LEU A 479 -2.45 18.93 -4.62
C LEU A 479 -3.76 19.21 -3.87
N ARG A 480 -3.75 19.43 -2.55
CA ARG A 480 -4.96 19.68 -1.77
C ARG A 480 -5.22 21.18 -1.66
N LEU A 481 -6.45 21.58 -1.94
CA LEU A 481 -6.87 22.98 -1.86
C LEU A 481 -7.64 23.23 -0.56
N SER A 482 -7.23 24.27 0.16
CA SER A 482 -7.97 24.80 1.30
C SER A 482 -9.21 25.55 0.83
N ARG A 483 -10.17 25.75 1.74
CA ARG A 483 -11.37 26.56 1.47
C ARG A 483 -11.02 28.00 1.05
N GLU A 484 -10.01 28.59 1.68
CA GLU A 484 -9.54 29.95 1.36
C GLU A 484 -8.96 30.02 -0.06
N GLN A 485 -8.19 29.01 -0.46
CA GLN A 485 -7.66 28.92 -1.83
C GLN A 485 -8.80 28.79 -2.86
N LEU A 486 -9.86 28.02 -2.55
CA LEU A 486 -11.01 27.87 -3.44
C LEU A 486 -11.83 29.18 -3.56
N LEU A 487 -11.98 29.94 -2.49
CA LEU A 487 -12.59 31.28 -2.54
C LEU A 487 -11.78 32.24 -3.40
N GLU A 488 -10.45 32.17 -3.34
CA GLU A 488 -9.58 33.00 -4.18
C GLU A 488 -9.68 32.60 -5.66
N VAL A 489 -9.74 31.30 -5.97
CA VAL A 489 -10.00 30.82 -7.35
C VAL A 489 -11.33 31.34 -7.88
N LYS A 490 -12.40 31.27 -7.07
CA LYS A 490 -13.72 31.83 -7.41
C LYS A 490 -13.62 33.33 -7.71
N ARG A 491 -13.00 34.10 -6.81
CA ARG A 491 -12.81 35.56 -6.96
C ARG A 491 -12.06 35.92 -8.24
N ARG A 492 -10.95 35.22 -8.52
CA ARG A 492 -10.15 35.42 -9.76
C ARG A 492 -10.94 35.05 -11.02
N MET A 493 -11.82 34.03 -10.96
CA MET A 493 -12.73 33.70 -12.06
C MET A 493 -13.71 34.85 -12.32
N GLU A 494 -14.35 35.41 -11.29
CA GLU A 494 -15.28 36.55 -11.43
C GLU A 494 -14.61 37.79 -12.07
N GLU A 495 -13.35 38.06 -11.71
CA GLU A 495 -12.55 39.11 -12.35
C GLU A 495 -12.30 38.84 -13.83
N GLN A 496 -11.89 37.61 -14.19
CA GLN A 496 -11.66 37.26 -15.59
C GLN A 496 -12.94 37.23 -16.43
N MET A 497 -14.09 36.86 -15.84
CA MET A 497 -15.38 37.01 -16.50
C MET A 497 -15.68 38.48 -16.83
N SER A 498 -15.40 39.40 -15.89
CA SER A 498 -15.57 40.83 -16.11
C SER A 498 -14.65 41.35 -17.21
N HIS A 499 -13.38 40.92 -17.22
CA HIS A 499 -12.43 41.30 -18.27
C HIS A 499 -12.81 40.74 -19.65
N GLY A 500 -13.36 39.54 -19.70
CA GLY A 500 -13.78 38.92 -20.96
C GLY A 500 -14.99 39.63 -21.58
N LEU A 501 -15.89 40.17 -20.76
CA LEU A 501 -17.10 40.87 -21.22
C LEU A 501 -16.83 42.33 -21.63
N ALA A 502 -15.90 43.00 -20.96
CA ALA A 502 -15.61 44.41 -21.21
C ALA A 502 -14.78 44.62 -22.48
N LYS A 503 -15.22 45.54 -23.35
CA LYS A 503 -14.65 45.75 -24.69
C LYS A 503 -13.17 46.13 -24.66
N GLU A 504 -12.76 46.92 -23.67
CA GLU A 504 -11.37 47.38 -23.50
C GLU A 504 -10.40 46.27 -23.07
N THR A 505 -10.89 45.28 -22.31
CA THR A 505 -10.03 44.26 -21.69
C THR A 505 -10.13 42.90 -22.39
N HIS A 506 -11.20 42.64 -23.14
CA HIS A 506 -11.46 41.40 -23.88
C HIS A 506 -10.28 40.87 -24.72
N PRO A 507 -9.51 41.69 -25.49
CA PRO A 507 -8.40 41.16 -26.28
C PRO A 507 -7.32 40.47 -25.42
N ARG A 508 -7.12 40.93 -24.18
CA ARG A 508 -6.10 40.41 -23.25
C ARG A 508 -6.65 39.42 -22.22
N ALA A 509 -7.96 39.35 -22.05
CA ALA A 509 -8.60 38.43 -21.12
C ALA A 509 -8.27 36.97 -21.44
N SER A 510 -8.02 36.16 -20.42
CA SER A 510 -7.81 34.72 -20.55
C SER A 510 -9.14 33.99 -20.81
N VAL A 511 -10.17 34.32 -20.02
CA VAL A 511 -11.55 33.87 -20.24
C VAL A 511 -12.23 34.78 -21.26
N LYS A 512 -12.62 34.23 -22.42
CA LYS A 512 -13.02 35.05 -23.58
C LYS A 512 -14.45 35.55 -23.54
N MET A 513 -15.37 34.87 -22.85
CA MET A 513 -16.76 35.31 -22.71
C MET A 513 -17.42 35.62 -24.07
N LEU A 514 -17.35 34.64 -24.97
CA LEU A 514 -17.76 34.76 -26.37
C LEU A 514 -19.30 34.85 -26.50
N PRO A 515 -19.83 35.90 -27.16
CA PRO A 515 -21.24 36.01 -27.49
C PRO A 515 -21.71 34.88 -28.42
N THR A 516 -22.82 34.22 -28.09
CA THR A 516 -23.36 33.08 -28.88
C THR A 516 -24.53 33.46 -29.78
N TYR A 517 -25.06 34.68 -29.62
CA TYR A 517 -26.29 35.17 -30.27
C TYR A 517 -27.57 34.38 -29.93
N VAL A 518 -27.51 33.45 -28.96
CA VAL A 518 -28.69 32.82 -28.38
C VAL A 518 -29.24 33.73 -27.28
N ARG A 519 -30.39 34.39 -27.54
CA ARG A 519 -30.96 35.41 -26.63
C ARG A 519 -32.02 34.91 -25.65
N SER A 520 -32.48 33.68 -25.79
CA SER A 520 -33.50 33.08 -24.91
C SER A 520 -33.35 31.58 -24.81
N THR A 521 -33.68 31.02 -23.65
CA THR A 521 -33.91 29.58 -23.46
C THR A 521 -35.22 29.14 -24.13
N PRO A 522 -35.45 27.82 -24.31
CA PRO A 522 -36.69 27.33 -24.89
C PRO A 522 -37.91 27.72 -24.04
N ASP A 523 -39.00 28.15 -24.68
CA ASP A 523 -40.26 28.51 -24.01
C ASP A 523 -41.36 27.45 -24.21
N GLY A 524 -41.09 26.44 -25.04
CA GLY A 524 -41.98 25.33 -25.36
C GLY A 524 -42.92 25.58 -26.52
N THR A 525 -42.75 26.69 -27.25
CA THR A 525 -43.44 26.93 -28.52
C THR A 525 -42.70 26.30 -29.71
N GLU A 526 -41.48 25.81 -29.52
CA GLU A 526 -40.63 25.22 -30.55
C GLU A 526 -41.33 24.03 -31.22
N ARG A 527 -41.27 23.97 -32.55
CA ARG A 527 -41.84 22.89 -33.36
C ARG A 527 -41.12 22.78 -34.70
N GLY A 528 -41.01 21.56 -35.22
CA GLY A 528 -40.42 21.29 -36.52
C GLY A 528 -39.57 20.04 -36.52
N ASP A 529 -38.99 19.75 -37.68
CA ASP A 529 -38.01 18.68 -37.88
C ASP A 529 -36.68 19.34 -38.23
N PHE A 530 -35.64 19.01 -37.48
CA PHE A 530 -34.34 19.68 -37.52
C PHE A 530 -33.22 18.66 -37.65
N LEU A 531 -32.21 18.99 -38.44
CA LEU A 531 -30.94 18.28 -38.38
C LEU A 531 -30.04 18.93 -37.31
N ALA A 532 -29.25 18.11 -36.63
CA ALA A 532 -28.19 18.60 -35.78
C ALA A 532 -26.89 17.84 -36.03
N LEU A 533 -25.78 18.56 -36.01
CA LEU A 533 -24.43 18.00 -36.07
C LEU A 533 -23.78 18.19 -34.70
N ASP A 534 -23.03 17.20 -34.24
CA ASP A 534 -22.32 17.24 -32.97
C ASP A 534 -20.86 16.85 -33.15
N LEU A 535 -19.99 17.87 -33.20
CA LEU A 535 -18.56 17.72 -33.41
C LEU A 535 -17.78 18.35 -32.25
N GLY A 536 -17.20 17.50 -31.40
CA GLY A 536 -16.34 17.95 -30.29
C GLY A 536 -15.26 16.97 -29.84
N GLY A 537 -15.18 15.80 -30.48
CA GLY A 537 -14.22 14.74 -30.19
C GLY A 537 -14.11 13.78 -31.38
N THR A 538 -13.59 12.57 -31.15
CA THR A 538 -13.45 11.52 -32.19
C THR A 538 -14.78 10.95 -32.67
N ASN A 539 -15.82 11.03 -31.84
CA ASN A 539 -17.18 10.59 -32.20
C ASN A 539 -17.97 11.80 -32.70
N PHE A 540 -18.16 11.87 -34.00
CA PHE A 540 -19.06 12.82 -34.66
C PHE A 540 -20.46 12.23 -34.72
N ARG A 541 -21.50 13.03 -34.46
CA ARG A 541 -22.89 12.56 -34.56
C ARG A 541 -23.69 13.43 -35.52
N VAL A 542 -24.52 12.77 -36.33
CA VAL A 542 -25.57 13.41 -37.11
C VAL A 542 -26.90 12.99 -36.50
N LEU A 543 -27.79 13.96 -36.26
CA LEU A 543 -29.06 13.75 -35.58
C LEU A 543 -30.22 14.32 -36.41
N LEU A 544 -31.36 13.63 -36.36
CA LEU A 544 -32.67 14.16 -36.70
C LEU A 544 -33.45 14.35 -35.40
N VAL A 545 -33.91 15.57 -35.16
CA VAL A 545 -34.68 15.94 -33.97
C VAL A 545 -36.03 16.47 -34.41
N ARG A 546 -37.09 15.79 -33.98
CA ARG A 546 -38.48 16.18 -34.25
C ARG A 546 -39.10 16.74 -33.00
N VAL A 547 -39.32 18.05 -33.00
CA VAL A 547 -39.95 18.77 -31.89
C VAL A 547 -41.43 18.96 -32.22
N ARG A 548 -42.30 18.58 -31.28
CA ARG A 548 -43.75 18.77 -31.40
C ARG A 548 -44.25 19.62 -30.24
N SER A 549 -44.92 20.74 -30.56
CA SER A 549 -45.61 21.58 -29.58
C SER A 549 -47.11 21.26 -29.53
N GLY A 550 -47.71 21.25 -28.33
CA GLY A 550 -49.11 20.86 -28.09
C GLY A 550 -49.41 20.49 -26.64
N LYS A 551 -50.57 19.84 -26.37
CA LYS A 551 -50.98 19.40 -25.01
C LYS A 551 -49.99 18.42 -24.34
N ARG A 552 -49.15 17.73 -25.14
CA ARG A 552 -47.99 16.96 -24.69
C ARG A 552 -46.79 17.41 -25.50
N ARG A 553 -45.80 18.01 -24.84
CA ARG A 553 -44.48 18.30 -25.43
C ARG A 553 -43.78 16.97 -25.66
N SER A 554 -43.27 16.74 -26.87
CA SER A 554 -42.49 15.55 -27.19
C SER A 554 -41.34 15.89 -28.14
N VAL A 555 -40.17 15.33 -27.85
CA VAL A 555 -38.99 15.39 -28.70
C VAL A 555 -38.63 13.96 -29.08
N GLU A 556 -38.69 13.65 -30.37
CA GLU A 556 -38.22 12.38 -30.93
C GLU A 556 -36.84 12.61 -31.55
N MET A 557 -35.88 11.74 -31.25
CA MET A 557 -34.50 11.86 -31.73
C MET A 557 -34.03 10.56 -32.37
N HIS A 558 -33.41 10.70 -33.52
CA HIS A 558 -32.65 9.65 -34.20
C HIS A 558 -31.23 10.15 -34.40
N ASN A 559 -30.22 9.32 -34.16
CA ASN A 559 -28.84 9.70 -34.39
C ASN A 559 -28.01 8.54 -34.94
N LYS A 560 -26.90 8.88 -35.59
CA LYS A 560 -25.87 7.93 -35.99
C LYS A 560 -24.50 8.49 -35.65
N ILE A 561 -23.64 7.64 -35.09
CA ILE A 561 -22.28 7.99 -34.69
C ILE A 561 -21.33 7.62 -35.83
N TYR A 562 -20.43 8.54 -36.15
CA TYR A 562 -19.37 8.40 -37.13
C TYR A 562 -18.04 8.65 -36.45
N VAL A 563 -17.06 7.79 -36.74
CA VAL A 563 -15.69 7.99 -36.26
C VAL A 563 -14.98 8.93 -37.22
N ILE A 564 -14.28 9.94 -36.68
CA ILE A 564 -13.35 10.75 -37.46
C ILE A 564 -11.95 10.14 -37.29
N PRO A 565 -11.34 9.61 -38.38
CA PRO A 565 -9.97 9.12 -38.37
C PRO A 565 -8.98 10.19 -37.90
N GLN A 566 -7.93 9.77 -37.18
CA GLN A 566 -6.97 10.69 -36.59
C GLN A 566 -6.16 11.48 -37.64
N ASP A 567 -5.90 10.87 -38.78
CA ASP A 567 -5.31 11.48 -39.96
C ASP A 567 -6.18 12.63 -40.50
N LEU A 568 -7.50 12.50 -40.50
CA LEU A 568 -8.40 13.61 -40.88
C LEU A 568 -8.46 14.71 -39.82
N MET A 569 -8.44 14.36 -38.53
CA MET A 569 -8.39 15.35 -37.44
C MET A 569 -7.15 16.25 -37.51
N GLN A 570 -6.07 15.78 -38.13
CA GLN A 570 -4.78 16.46 -38.28
C GLN A 570 -4.43 16.78 -39.73
N GLY A 571 -5.34 16.51 -40.67
CA GLY A 571 -5.16 16.69 -42.12
C GLY A 571 -5.51 18.09 -42.56
N THR A 572 -6.18 18.22 -43.71
CA THR A 572 -6.68 19.51 -44.20
C THR A 572 -8.13 19.76 -43.77
N GLY A 573 -8.52 21.02 -43.68
CA GLY A 573 -9.91 21.41 -43.43
C GLY A 573 -10.85 20.89 -44.52
N GLU A 574 -10.42 20.93 -45.78
CA GLU A 574 -11.18 20.39 -46.90
C GLU A 574 -11.53 18.91 -46.68
N GLU A 575 -10.54 18.06 -46.40
CA GLU A 575 -10.74 16.63 -46.15
C GLU A 575 -11.64 16.36 -44.93
N LEU A 576 -11.48 17.15 -43.85
CA LEU A 576 -12.29 17.02 -42.64
C LEU A 576 -13.76 17.34 -42.92
N PHE A 577 -14.04 18.46 -43.58
CA PHE A 577 -15.42 18.88 -43.87
C PHE A 577 -16.06 18.02 -44.97
N ASP A 578 -15.28 17.52 -45.94
CA ASP A 578 -15.77 16.54 -46.92
C ASP A 578 -16.18 15.23 -46.24
N HIS A 579 -15.43 14.76 -45.24
CA HIS A 579 -15.82 13.60 -44.43
C HIS A 579 -17.08 13.86 -43.61
N ILE A 580 -17.23 15.05 -43.01
CA ILE A 580 -18.44 15.45 -42.28
C ILE A 580 -19.64 15.39 -43.22
N VAL A 581 -19.54 15.98 -44.41
CA VAL A 581 -20.59 15.96 -45.42
C VAL A 581 -20.86 14.52 -45.88
N SER A 582 -19.82 13.68 -46.07
CA SER A 582 -19.91 12.23 -46.31
C SER A 582 -20.90 11.56 -45.35
N CYS A 583 -20.67 11.77 -44.05
CA CYS A 583 -21.48 11.24 -42.97
C CYS A 583 -22.92 11.78 -42.99
N ILE A 584 -23.13 13.06 -43.32
CA ILE A 584 -24.47 13.66 -43.41
C ILE A 584 -25.29 12.99 -44.51
N ALA A 585 -24.75 12.79 -45.72
CA ALA A 585 -25.52 12.11 -46.78
C ALA A 585 -25.86 10.67 -46.42
N ASP A 586 -24.91 9.93 -45.83
CA ASP A 586 -25.17 8.57 -45.35
C ASP A 586 -26.29 8.56 -44.30
N PHE A 587 -26.31 9.54 -43.39
CA PHE A 587 -27.40 9.68 -42.42
C PHE A 587 -28.75 10.01 -43.09
N MET A 588 -28.77 10.94 -44.05
CA MET A 588 -29.99 11.30 -44.78
C MET A 588 -30.54 10.12 -45.57
N GLU A 589 -29.69 9.30 -46.17
CA GLU A 589 -30.06 8.06 -46.84
C GLU A 589 -30.61 7.03 -45.85
N TYR A 590 -29.90 6.82 -44.72
CA TYR A 590 -30.32 5.93 -43.65
C TYR A 590 -31.72 6.28 -43.09
N MET A 591 -32.02 7.57 -42.96
CA MET A 591 -33.31 8.07 -42.47
C MET A 591 -34.41 8.16 -43.54
N GLY A 592 -34.09 7.88 -44.82
CA GLY A 592 -35.03 7.98 -45.93
C GLY A 592 -35.45 9.43 -46.25
N MET A 593 -34.57 10.40 -46.02
CA MET A 593 -34.83 11.84 -46.17
C MET A 593 -34.05 12.49 -47.33
N LYS A 594 -33.58 11.70 -48.29
CA LYS A 594 -32.81 12.18 -49.44
C LYS A 594 -33.65 13.19 -50.25
N GLY A 595 -33.11 14.38 -50.48
CA GLY A 595 -33.77 15.47 -51.22
C GLY A 595 -34.60 16.44 -50.37
N LEU A 596 -34.71 16.25 -49.05
CA LEU A 596 -35.30 17.24 -48.14
C LEU A 596 -34.23 18.24 -47.67
N SER A 597 -34.50 19.53 -47.81
CA SER A 597 -33.69 20.58 -47.15
C SER A 597 -34.30 20.86 -45.78
N LEU A 598 -33.57 20.47 -44.73
CA LEU A 598 -33.99 20.67 -43.33
C LEU A 598 -33.11 21.74 -42.68
N PRO A 599 -33.66 22.57 -41.77
CA PRO A 599 -32.86 23.48 -40.98
C PRO A 599 -31.89 22.72 -40.09
N LEU A 600 -30.64 23.15 -40.08
CA LEU A 600 -29.52 22.48 -39.42
C LEU A 600 -28.91 23.35 -38.33
N GLY A 601 -28.77 22.77 -37.14
CA GLY A 601 -27.95 23.29 -36.05
C GLY A 601 -26.61 22.57 -35.97
N PHE A 602 -25.51 23.30 -36.06
CA PHE A 602 -24.18 22.74 -35.99
C PHE A 602 -23.58 22.96 -34.60
N THR A 603 -23.58 21.94 -33.74
CA THR A 603 -22.74 21.95 -32.54
C THR A 603 -21.28 21.72 -32.93
N PHE A 604 -20.47 22.73 -32.66
CA PHE A 604 -19.04 22.75 -32.91
C PHE A 604 -18.33 23.16 -31.62
N SER A 605 -17.78 22.17 -30.91
CA SER A 605 -17.26 22.33 -29.55
C SER A 605 -15.84 22.91 -29.50
N PHE A 606 -15.60 24.00 -30.21
CA PHE A 606 -14.33 24.71 -30.23
C PHE A 606 -14.53 26.22 -30.04
N PRO A 607 -13.50 26.96 -29.61
CA PRO A 607 -13.58 28.41 -29.47
C PRO A 607 -13.86 29.07 -30.83
N CYS A 608 -15.06 29.62 -31.00
CA CYS A 608 -15.47 30.35 -32.19
C CYS A 608 -15.88 31.78 -31.84
N GLN A 609 -15.31 32.75 -32.56
CA GLN A 609 -15.83 34.11 -32.53
C GLN A 609 -17.04 34.20 -33.47
N GLN A 610 -18.22 34.38 -32.89
CA GLN A 610 -19.45 34.56 -33.66
C GLN A 610 -19.73 36.04 -33.89
N ASN A 611 -20.18 36.38 -35.08
CA ASN A 611 -20.74 37.70 -35.40
C ASN A 611 -22.27 37.65 -35.57
N LYS A 612 -22.80 36.45 -35.81
CA LYS A 612 -24.22 36.11 -35.95
C LYS A 612 -24.42 34.65 -35.54
N LEU A 613 -25.67 34.22 -35.39
CA LEU A 613 -25.97 32.85 -34.98
C LEU A 613 -25.49 31.80 -35.99
N ASP A 614 -25.50 32.11 -37.28
CA ASP A 614 -25.13 31.22 -38.40
C ASP A 614 -23.70 31.43 -38.93
N GLN A 615 -22.83 32.10 -38.16
CA GLN A 615 -21.45 32.37 -38.53
C GLN A 615 -20.52 32.20 -37.33
N GLY A 616 -19.37 31.54 -37.51
CA GLY A 616 -18.37 31.46 -36.47
C GLY A 616 -16.96 31.23 -37.00
N ILE A 617 -16.08 32.16 -36.66
CA ILE A 617 -14.66 32.09 -37.00
C ILE A 617 -13.95 31.22 -35.97
N LEU A 618 -13.37 30.10 -36.39
CA LEU A 618 -12.60 29.25 -35.48
C LEU A 618 -11.35 30.00 -35.00
N LEU A 619 -11.24 30.25 -33.70
CA LEU A 619 -10.10 30.96 -33.14
C LEU A 619 -8.87 30.07 -32.99
N LYS A 620 -9.09 28.86 -32.46
CA LYS A 620 -8.01 27.91 -32.18
C LYS A 620 -8.55 26.51 -32.03
N TRP A 621 -7.84 25.52 -32.56
CA TRP A 621 -8.13 24.13 -32.27
C TRP A 621 -7.78 23.75 -30.82
N THR A 622 -8.59 22.86 -30.26
CA THR A 622 -8.39 22.24 -28.94
C THR A 622 -8.64 20.73 -29.03
N LYS A 623 -8.53 19.98 -27.92
CA LYS A 623 -8.97 18.57 -27.81
C LYS A 623 -8.35 17.60 -28.84
N GLY A 624 -7.18 17.92 -29.39
CA GLY A 624 -6.42 17.06 -30.29
C GLY A 624 -6.64 17.28 -31.80
N PHE A 625 -7.56 18.17 -32.19
CA PHE A 625 -7.72 18.59 -33.59
C PHE A 625 -6.59 19.54 -34.02
N LYS A 626 -6.18 19.47 -35.29
CA LYS A 626 -5.17 20.35 -35.92
C LYS A 626 -5.36 20.54 -37.44
N ALA A 627 -6.57 20.29 -37.97
CA ALA A 627 -6.81 20.40 -39.40
C ALA A 627 -6.42 21.79 -39.95
N SER A 628 -5.57 21.82 -40.98
CA SER A 628 -5.03 23.06 -41.54
C SER A 628 -6.05 23.78 -42.41
N GLY A 629 -6.03 25.12 -42.42
CA GLY A 629 -7.00 25.91 -43.20
C GLY A 629 -8.38 26.06 -42.55
N CYS A 630 -8.49 25.75 -41.25
CA CYS A 630 -9.71 26.01 -40.47
C CYS A 630 -9.57 27.19 -39.49
N GLU A 631 -8.42 27.35 -38.82
CA GLU A 631 -8.22 28.45 -37.86
C GLU A 631 -8.22 29.80 -38.61
N GLY A 632 -9.06 30.74 -38.18
CA GLY A 632 -9.29 32.02 -38.84
C GLY A 632 -10.41 32.01 -39.89
N GLU A 633 -10.96 30.84 -40.22
CA GLU A 633 -12.03 30.69 -41.22
C GLU A 633 -13.40 30.49 -40.58
N ASP A 634 -14.45 30.85 -41.32
CA ASP A 634 -15.84 30.62 -40.94
C ASP A 634 -16.22 29.15 -41.13
N VAL A 635 -16.44 28.43 -40.03
CA VAL A 635 -16.71 26.98 -40.07
C VAL A 635 -18.05 26.65 -40.73
N VAL A 636 -19.01 27.57 -40.72
CA VAL A 636 -20.26 27.41 -41.47
C VAL A 636 -20.00 27.57 -42.97
N GLY A 637 -19.10 28.48 -43.35
CA GLY A 637 -18.60 28.63 -44.71
C GLY A 637 -17.93 27.35 -45.21
N LEU A 638 -16.99 26.80 -44.44
CA LEU A 638 -16.30 25.55 -44.77
C LEU A 638 -17.27 24.37 -44.95
N LEU A 639 -18.30 24.27 -44.10
CA LEU A 639 -19.35 23.25 -44.24
C LEU A 639 -20.18 23.47 -45.51
N LYS A 640 -20.58 24.72 -45.81
CA LYS A 640 -21.32 25.06 -47.03
C LYS A 640 -20.52 24.76 -48.29
N ASP A 641 -19.22 25.06 -48.30
CA ASP A 641 -18.33 24.76 -49.41
C ASP A 641 -18.22 23.25 -49.65
N ALA A 642 -18.12 22.46 -48.58
CA ALA A 642 -18.09 20.99 -48.67
C ALA A 642 -19.41 20.40 -49.19
N ILE A 643 -20.55 20.97 -48.77
CA ILE A 643 -21.87 20.59 -49.31
C ILE A 643 -21.94 20.92 -50.82
N HIS A 644 -21.46 22.10 -51.21
CA HIS A 644 -21.45 22.53 -52.60
C HIS A 644 -20.55 21.67 -53.48
N ARG A 645 -19.35 21.29 -53.00
CA ARG A 645 -18.43 20.36 -53.70
C ARG A 645 -19.07 19.01 -54.01
N ARG A 646 -20.02 18.57 -53.18
CA ARG A 646 -20.62 17.23 -53.31
C ARG A 646 -21.82 17.18 -54.27
N GLU A 647 -22.53 18.28 -54.48
CA GLU A 647 -23.69 18.41 -55.39
C GLU A 647 -24.82 17.36 -55.20
N GLU A 648 -24.94 16.72 -54.02
CA GLU A 648 -25.93 15.66 -53.76
C GLU A 648 -27.20 16.13 -53.02
N PHE A 649 -27.09 17.17 -52.18
CA PHE A 649 -28.17 17.70 -51.34
C PHE A 649 -27.87 19.14 -50.92
N ASP A 650 -28.87 19.84 -50.38
CA ASP A 650 -28.75 21.21 -49.85
C ASP A 650 -29.25 21.27 -48.40
N LEU A 651 -28.67 22.16 -47.57
CA LEU A 651 -29.00 22.33 -46.16
C LEU A 651 -29.03 23.79 -45.74
N ASP A 652 -30.07 24.19 -45.00
CA ASP A 652 -30.18 25.50 -44.35
C ASP A 652 -29.42 25.46 -43.01
N VAL A 653 -28.14 25.83 -42.99
CA VAL A 653 -27.37 25.94 -41.73
C VAL A 653 -27.79 27.21 -41.00
N VAL A 654 -28.60 27.06 -39.96
CA VAL A 654 -29.27 28.17 -39.25
C VAL A 654 -28.50 28.63 -38.02
N ALA A 655 -27.75 27.72 -37.38
CA ALA A 655 -27.06 28.03 -36.14
C ALA A 655 -25.75 27.27 -36.00
N LEU A 656 -24.71 27.96 -35.56
CA LEU A 656 -23.50 27.40 -34.98
C LEU A 656 -23.58 27.51 -33.46
N VAL A 657 -23.31 26.40 -32.76
CA VAL A 657 -23.59 26.24 -31.34
C VAL A 657 -22.38 25.62 -30.63
N ASN A 658 -22.04 26.07 -29.43
CA ASN A 658 -21.08 25.36 -28.58
C ASN A 658 -21.78 24.26 -27.75
N ASP A 659 -21.11 23.16 -27.45
CA ASP A 659 -21.70 22.04 -26.69
C ASP A 659 -22.24 22.44 -25.32
N THR A 660 -21.59 23.38 -24.63
CA THR A 660 -22.11 23.97 -23.38
C THR A 660 -23.49 24.60 -23.57
N VAL A 661 -23.65 25.39 -24.63
CA VAL A 661 -24.90 26.10 -24.97
C VAL A 661 -25.98 25.10 -25.37
N GLY A 662 -25.64 24.11 -26.19
CA GLY A 662 -26.56 23.03 -26.52
C GLY A 662 -27.04 22.29 -25.26
N THR A 663 -26.12 21.94 -24.36
CA THR A 663 -26.44 21.27 -23.09
C THR A 663 -27.35 22.11 -22.21
N MET A 664 -27.08 23.41 -22.08
CA MET A 664 -27.95 24.35 -21.37
C MET A 664 -29.35 24.39 -21.97
N MET A 665 -29.46 24.44 -23.29
CA MET A 665 -30.75 24.53 -24.00
C MET A 665 -31.55 23.23 -23.89
N THR A 666 -30.88 22.08 -23.94
CA THR A 666 -31.52 20.77 -23.71
C THR A 666 -32.15 20.69 -22.32
N CYS A 667 -31.39 21.06 -21.30
CA CYS A 667 -31.88 21.07 -19.93
C CYS A 667 -32.92 22.17 -19.70
N GLY A 668 -32.77 23.33 -20.36
CA GLY A 668 -33.73 24.45 -20.36
C GLY A 668 -35.10 24.10 -20.93
N TYR A 669 -35.16 23.15 -21.85
CA TYR A 669 -36.43 22.64 -22.37
C TYR A 669 -37.25 21.88 -21.31
N GLU A 670 -36.57 21.23 -20.35
CA GLU A 670 -37.18 20.43 -19.29
C GLU A 670 -37.35 21.22 -17.99
N ASP A 671 -36.37 22.06 -17.65
CA ASP A 671 -36.39 22.93 -16.49
C ASP A 671 -36.18 24.40 -16.90
N PRO A 672 -37.21 25.27 -16.78
CA PRO A 672 -37.11 26.67 -17.14
C PRO A 672 -36.14 27.48 -16.26
N LEU A 673 -35.67 26.92 -15.13
CA LEU A 673 -34.63 27.53 -14.30
C LEU A 673 -33.21 27.26 -14.82
N CYS A 674 -33.05 26.48 -15.89
CA CYS A 674 -31.75 26.15 -16.43
C CYS A 674 -31.20 27.29 -17.29
N GLU A 675 -30.20 27.99 -16.74
CA GLU A 675 -29.56 29.15 -17.37
C GLU A 675 -28.04 29.05 -17.39
N VAL A 676 -27.51 27.86 -17.07
CA VAL A 676 -26.09 27.54 -17.12
C VAL A 676 -25.90 26.18 -17.80
N GLY A 677 -24.93 26.09 -18.70
CA GLY A 677 -24.47 24.84 -19.30
C GLY A 677 -23.05 24.53 -18.83
N LEU A 678 -22.78 23.28 -18.51
CA LEU A 678 -21.48 22.81 -18.03
C LEU A 678 -21.07 21.53 -18.76
N ILE A 679 -19.84 21.50 -19.25
CA ILE A 679 -19.21 20.31 -19.80
C ILE A 679 -18.02 19.92 -18.93
N VAL A 680 -17.97 18.66 -18.51
CA VAL A 680 -16.82 18.04 -17.83
C VAL A 680 -16.59 16.63 -18.38
N GLY A 681 -15.87 16.55 -19.50
CA GLY A 681 -15.57 15.33 -20.26
C GLY A 681 -14.12 15.29 -20.68
N THR A 682 -13.84 15.14 -21.98
CA THR A 682 -12.49 15.25 -22.54
C THR A 682 -11.88 16.62 -22.24
N GLY A 683 -12.65 17.68 -22.41
CA GLY A 683 -12.35 19.05 -21.97
C GLY A 683 -13.31 19.50 -20.87
N THR A 684 -13.20 20.77 -20.46
CA THR A 684 -14.18 21.41 -19.58
C THR A 684 -14.49 22.83 -20.03
N ASN A 685 -15.77 23.17 -20.08
CA ASN A 685 -16.23 24.51 -20.43
C ASN A 685 -17.57 24.81 -19.76
N ALA A 686 -17.95 26.09 -19.68
CA ALA A 686 -19.26 26.51 -19.21
C ALA A 686 -19.83 27.66 -20.06
N CYS A 687 -21.15 27.77 -20.06
CA CYS A 687 -21.89 28.91 -20.59
C CYS A 687 -22.99 29.34 -19.63
N TYR A 688 -23.47 30.58 -19.75
CA TYR A 688 -24.63 31.04 -18.99
C TYR A 688 -25.36 32.20 -19.66
N MET A 689 -26.60 32.47 -19.23
CA MET A 689 -27.36 33.65 -19.68
C MET A 689 -26.87 34.91 -18.94
N GLU A 690 -26.23 35.82 -19.68
CA GLU A 690 -25.77 37.14 -19.21
C GLU A 690 -26.75 38.23 -19.65
N GLU A 691 -26.82 39.31 -18.87
CA GLU A 691 -27.63 40.48 -19.16
C GLU A 691 -26.96 41.32 -20.26
N MET A 692 -27.69 41.72 -21.30
CA MET A 692 -27.13 42.47 -22.45
C MET A 692 -26.35 43.73 -22.08
N PRO A 693 -26.72 44.53 -21.05
CA PRO A 693 -25.93 45.69 -20.62
C PRO A 693 -24.49 45.35 -20.19
N ASN A 694 -24.22 44.09 -19.84
CA ASN A 694 -22.88 43.63 -19.46
C ASN A 694 -22.06 43.14 -20.68
N VAL A 695 -22.68 42.93 -21.84
CA VAL A 695 -22.05 42.32 -23.03
C VAL A 695 -21.57 43.43 -23.98
N GLU A 696 -20.54 44.18 -23.59
CA GLU A 696 -20.04 45.36 -24.35
C GLU A 696 -19.50 45.03 -25.76
N LEU A 697 -19.37 43.75 -26.09
CA LEU A 697 -18.92 43.25 -27.39
C LEU A 697 -20.02 43.24 -28.46
N VAL A 698 -21.29 43.31 -28.05
CA VAL A 698 -22.46 43.28 -28.95
C VAL A 698 -23.28 44.54 -28.72
N GLU A 699 -23.73 45.19 -29.79
CA GLU A 699 -24.57 46.37 -29.67
C GLU A 699 -25.98 46.02 -29.14
N GLY A 700 -26.47 46.83 -28.20
CA GLY A 700 -27.82 46.77 -27.64
C GLY A 700 -27.84 46.37 -26.17
N ASP A 701 -28.73 46.98 -25.39
CA ASP A 701 -28.79 46.81 -23.93
C ASP A 701 -30.03 46.03 -23.47
N GLU A 702 -30.89 45.61 -24.41
CA GLU A 702 -32.16 44.95 -24.09
C GLU A 702 -32.08 43.43 -24.11
N GLY A 703 -32.57 42.80 -23.04
CA GLY A 703 -32.68 41.35 -22.93
C GLY A 703 -31.39 40.70 -22.43
N ARG A 704 -31.16 39.45 -22.88
CA ARG A 704 -30.07 38.60 -22.40
C ARG A 704 -29.39 37.91 -23.58
N MET A 705 -28.18 37.43 -23.35
CA MET A 705 -27.46 36.60 -24.30
C MET A 705 -26.73 35.48 -23.58
N CYS A 706 -26.78 34.27 -24.14
CA CYS A 706 -25.93 33.18 -23.66
C CYS A 706 -24.47 33.49 -24.02
N ILE A 707 -23.59 33.39 -23.03
CA ILE A 707 -22.15 33.59 -23.18
C ILE A 707 -21.45 32.25 -23.07
N ASN A 708 -20.66 31.90 -24.08
CA ASN A 708 -19.71 30.81 -24.00
C ASN A 708 -18.42 31.32 -23.33
N MET A 709 -18.10 30.84 -22.14
CA MET A 709 -17.00 31.40 -21.35
C MET A 709 -15.63 31.08 -21.97
N GLU A 710 -15.48 29.92 -22.59
CA GLU A 710 -14.17 29.31 -22.89
C GLU A 710 -13.27 29.31 -21.66
N TRP A 711 -13.83 28.89 -20.52
CA TRP A 711 -13.18 29.05 -19.21
C TRP A 711 -11.91 28.19 -19.04
N GLY A 712 -11.65 27.28 -19.98
CA GLY A 712 -10.54 26.34 -19.90
C GLY A 712 -9.19 27.07 -19.96
N ALA A 713 -9.17 28.24 -20.61
CA ALA A 713 -8.04 29.15 -20.72
C ALA A 713 -7.77 29.98 -19.45
N PHE A 714 -8.62 29.90 -18.41
CA PHE A 714 -8.35 30.55 -17.14
C PHE A 714 -6.96 30.12 -16.59
N GLY A 715 -6.13 31.07 -16.19
CA GLY A 715 -4.75 30.81 -15.74
C GLY A 715 -3.70 30.86 -16.85
N ASP A 716 -4.08 31.02 -18.13
CA ASP A 716 -3.15 31.15 -19.26
C ASP A 716 -2.24 32.39 -19.18
N GLN A 717 -2.62 33.41 -18.41
CA GLN A 717 -1.80 34.61 -18.15
C GLN A 717 -1.16 34.60 -16.75
N GLY A 718 -1.15 33.43 -16.08
CA GLY A 718 -0.53 33.24 -14.76
C GLY A 718 -1.47 33.44 -13.57
N GLU A 719 -2.77 33.66 -13.81
CA GLU A 719 -3.76 33.89 -12.74
C GLU A 719 -3.89 32.71 -11.76
N LEU A 720 -3.42 31.53 -12.15
CA LEU A 720 -3.48 30.30 -11.36
C LEU A 720 -2.10 29.72 -11.01
N ASP A 721 -1.01 30.44 -11.25
CA ASP A 721 0.36 29.91 -11.06
C ASP A 721 0.62 29.44 -9.62
N ASP A 722 0.00 30.08 -8.63
CA ASP A 722 0.09 29.75 -7.20
C ASP A 722 -0.59 28.40 -6.86
N PHE A 723 -1.56 27.97 -7.67
CA PHE A 723 -2.32 26.72 -7.49
C PHE A 723 -1.80 25.59 -8.41
N CYS A 724 -0.93 25.93 -9.37
CA CYS A 724 -0.30 24.97 -10.26
C CYS A 724 0.87 24.27 -9.57
N THR A 725 0.81 22.95 -9.49
CA THR A 725 1.91 22.12 -8.97
C THR A 725 2.97 21.87 -10.04
N GLN A 726 4.09 21.27 -9.63
CA GLN A 726 5.08 20.77 -10.59
C GLN A 726 4.48 19.76 -11.58
N PHE A 727 3.49 18.97 -11.15
CA PHE A 727 2.84 17.96 -12.00
C PHE A 727 2.02 18.63 -13.10
N ASP A 728 1.27 19.67 -12.77
CA ASP A 728 0.47 20.44 -13.73
C ASP A 728 1.38 21.10 -14.78
N ARG A 729 2.50 21.69 -14.36
CA ARG A 729 3.49 22.28 -15.28
C ARG A 729 4.11 21.25 -16.23
N VAL A 730 4.38 20.03 -15.76
CA VAL A 730 4.88 18.94 -16.59
C VAL A 730 3.83 18.49 -17.60
N VAL A 731 2.56 18.37 -17.20
CA VAL A 731 1.44 18.04 -18.10
C VAL A 731 1.27 19.13 -19.16
N ASP A 732 1.27 20.41 -18.75
CA ASP A 732 1.15 21.55 -19.66
C ASP A 732 2.29 21.59 -20.70
N LYS A 733 3.55 21.53 -20.24
CA LYS A 733 4.74 21.57 -21.10
C LYS A 733 4.73 20.49 -22.19
N HIS A 734 4.17 19.33 -21.89
CA HIS A 734 4.19 18.17 -22.76
C HIS A 734 2.86 17.94 -23.52
N SER A 735 1.88 18.82 -23.32
CA SER A 735 0.60 18.80 -24.02
C SER A 735 0.75 19.26 -25.49
N THR A 736 -0.31 19.11 -26.27
CA THR A 736 -0.38 19.59 -27.66
C THR A 736 -0.46 21.11 -27.78
N ASN A 737 -0.78 21.80 -26.68
CA ASN A 737 -1.00 23.25 -26.57
C ASN A 737 -0.34 23.82 -25.28
N PRO A 738 1.01 23.82 -25.17
CA PRO A 738 1.69 24.31 -23.98
C PRO A 738 1.37 25.79 -23.66
N GLY A 739 1.20 26.11 -22.38
CA GLY A 739 0.86 27.44 -21.89
C GLY A 739 -0.58 27.86 -22.18
N LYS A 740 -1.42 26.94 -22.66
CA LYS A 740 -2.84 27.17 -22.96
C LYS A 740 -3.75 26.21 -22.22
N GLN A 741 -5.01 26.57 -22.04
CA GLN A 741 -6.01 25.71 -21.40
C GLN A 741 -5.59 25.24 -19.99
N ARG A 742 -4.93 26.10 -19.22
CA ARG A 742 -4.31 25.69 -17.95
C ARG A 742 -5.32 25.24 -16.90
N TYR A 743 -6.47 25.90 -16.78
CA TYR A 743 -7.54 25.48 -15.88
C TYR A 743 -8.19 24.17 -16.35
N GLU A 744 -8.42 24.01 -17.65
CA GLU A 744 -8.97 22.76 -18.21
C GLU A 744 -8.05 21.55 -17.96
N LYS A 745 -6.73 21.75 -17.99
CA LYS A 745 -5.72 20.72 -17.71
C LYS A 745 -5.73 20.22 -16.27
N MET A 746 -6.25 21.02 -15.33
CA MET A 746 -6.39 20.63 -13.92
C MET A 746 -7.72 19.92 -13.62
N ILE A 747 -8.65 19.86 -14.58
CA ILE A 747 -10.03 19.42 -14.35
C ILE A 747 -10.45 18.25 -15.24
N SER A 748 -10.15 18.32 -16.54
CA SER A 748 -10.81 17.46 -17.53
C SER A 748 -10.18 16.09 -17.69
N GLY A 749 -10.98 15.13 -18.18
CA GLY A 749 -10.64 13.72 -18.26
C GLY A 749 -9.44 13.41 -19.15
N MET A 750 -9.11 14.27 -20.12
CA MET A 750 -7.91 14.14 -20.96
C MET A 750 -6.60 14.28 -20.17
N TYR A 751 -6.60 15.04 -19.07
CA TYR A 751 -5.38 15.45 -18.38
C TYR A 751 -5.24 14.88 -16.96
N LEU A 752 -6.35 14.56 -16.25
CA LEU A 752 -6.27 14.01 -14.88
C LEU A 752 -5.40 12.76 -14.80
N GLY A 753 -5.52 11.88 -15.79
CA GLY A 753 -4.69 10.67 -15.88
C GLY A 753 -3.20 10.95 -15.98
N GLU A 754 -2.82 12.04 -16.68
CA GLU A 754 -1.43 12.45 -16.80
C GLU A 754 -0.91 13.10 -15.52
N VAL A 755 -1.75 13.85 -14.79
CA VAL A 755 -1.37 14.36 -13.46
C VAL A 755 -1.08 13.18 -12.53
N VAL A 756 -2.00 12.20 -12.45
CA VAL A 756 -1.81 10.95 -11.68
C VAL A 756 -0.52 10.26 -12.12
N ARG A 757 -0.32 10.03 -13.41
CA ARG A 757 0.88 9.35 -13.94
C ARG A 757 2.16 10.06 -13.52
N ASN A 758 2.22 11.39 -13.54
CA ASN A 758 3.41 12.14 -13.14
C ASN A 758 3.66 12.11 -11.62
N VAL A 759 2.61 12.08 -10.79
CA VAL A 759 2.75 11.84 -9.33
C VAL A 759 3.32 10.43 -9.08
N LEU A 760 2.82 9.42 -9.78
CA LEU A 760 3.32 8.04 -9.67
C LEU A 760 4.77 7.91 -10.14
N LEU A 761 5.17 8.64 -11.20
CA LEU A 761 6.56 8.72 -11.64
C LEU A 761 7.47 9.33 -10.57
N ASP A 762 7.05 10.43 -9.93
CA ASP A 762 7.80 11.07 -8.84
C ASP A 762 7.95 10.12 -7.65
N PHE A 763 6.86 9.50 -7.20
CA PHE A 763 6.87 8.50 -6.12
C PHE A 763 7.81 7.35 -6.43
N THR A 764 7.76 6.81 -7.65
CA THR A 764 8.64 5.72 -8.06
C THR A 764 10.10 6.19 -8.10
N SER A 765 10.39 7.37 -8.64
CA SER A 765 11.75 7.90 -8.69
C SER A 765 12.37 8.13 -7.30
N LYS A 766 11.54 8.48 -6.32
CA LYS A 766 11.92 8.66 -4.91
C LYS A 766 11.95 7.34 -4.11
N GLY A 767 11.68 6.19 -4.75
CA GLY A 767 11.62 4.90 -4.07
C GLY A 767 10.41 4.70 -3.15
N LEU A 768 9.38 5.54 -3.28
CA LEU A 768 8.17 5.50 -2.46
C LEU A 768 7.12 4.51 -2.97
N MET A 769 7.26 4.00 -4.19
CA MET A 769 6.33 3.08 -4.85
C MET A 769 7.08 2.16 -5.81
N PHE A 770 6.50 0.99 -6.14
CA PHE A 770 6.99 0.04 -7.14
C PHE A 770 8.47 -0.37 -6.94
N ARG A 771 8.92 -0.39 -5.68
CA ARG A 771 10.31 -0.68 -5.29
C ARG A 771 11.34 0.21 -6.01
N GLY A 772 10.96 1.44 -6.36
CA GLY A 772 11.81 2.37 -7.09
C GLY A 772 12.02 2.04 -8.58
N LYS A 773 11.32 1.06 -9.13
CA LYS A 773 11.52 0.59 -10.50
C LYS A 773 10.52 1.21 -11.46
N LEU A 774 11.00 2.14 -12.27
CA LEU A 774 10.21 2.74 -13.36
C LEU A 774 10.00 1.72 -14.49
N SER A 775 8.75 1.34 -14.75
CA SER A 775 8.38 0.52 -15.89
C SER A 775 8.20 1.36 -17.16
N GLU A 776 8.46 0.79 -18.33
CA GLU A 776 8.18 1.46 -19.62
C GLU A 776 6.69 1.79 -19.79
N ARG A 777 5.83 0.95 -19.21
CA ARG A 777 4.38 1.21 -19.17
C ARG A 777 4.07 2.49 -18.40
N LEU A 778 4.64 2.72 -17.21
CA LEU A 778 4.39 3.94 -16.44
C LEU A 778 4.90 5.22 -17.15
N LYS A 779 5.90 5.09 -18.02
CA LYS A 779 6.40 6.19 -18.87
C LYS A 779 5.48 6.49 -20.06
N THR A 780 4.58 5.57 -20.42
CA THR A 780 3.67 5.72 -21.56
C THR A 780 2.57 6.73 -21.22
N ARG A 781 2.50 7.83 -21.98
CA ARG A 781 1.46 8.86 -21.80
C ARG A 781 0.08 8.31 -22.15
N GLY A 782 -0.94 8.79 -21.44
CA GLY A 782 -2.34 8.41 -21.66
C GLY A 782 -2.71 7.03 -21.09
N ILE A 783 -1.81 6.37 -20.36
CA ILE A 783 -2.07 5.03 -19.80
C ILE A 783 -3.20 5.01 -18.76
N PHE A 784 -3.45 6.14 -18.08
CA PHE A 784 -4.55 6.31 -17.14
C PHE A 784 -5.72 7.06 -17.77
N GLU A 785 -6.47 6.39 -18.65
CA GLU A 785 -7.71 6.95 -19.19
C GLU A 785 -8.74 7.22 -18.09
N THR A 786 -9.68 8.16 -18.33
CA THR A 786 -10.76 8.53 -17.39
C THR A 786 -11.55 7.33 -16.86
N ARG A 787 -11.77 6.31 -17.70
CA ARG A 787 -12.45 5.06 -17.28
C ARG A 787 -11.70 4.32 -16.18
N PHE A 788 -10.36 4.29 -16.23
CA PHE A 788 -9.55 3.61 -15.23
C PHE A 788 -9.52 4.38 -13.92
N LEU A 789 -9.42 5.71 -13.97
CA LEU A 789 -9.57 6.56 -12.77
C LEU A 789 -10.92 6.30 -12.07
N SER A 790 -12.00 6.32 -12.85
CA SER A 790 -13.36 6.07 -12.34
C SER A 790 -13.52 4.66 -11.75
N GLN A 791 -12.90 3.66 -12.37
CA GLN A 791 -12.89 2.29 -11.83
C GLN A 791 -12.09 2.22 -10.53
N ILE A 792 -10.84 2.70 -10.51
CA ILE A 792 -9.95 2.64 -9.34
C ILE A 792 -10.59 3.28 -8.10
N GLU A 793 -11.34 4.37 -8.28
CA GLU A 793 -12.01 5.09 -7.19
C GLU A 793 -13.39 4.54 -6.80
N SER A 794 -13.88 3.49 -7.47
CA SER A 794 -15.18 2.91 -7.15
C SER A 794 -15.22 2.35 -5.73
N ASP A 795 -16.24 2.73 -4.96
CA ASP A 795 -16.47 2.24 -3.59
C ASP A 795 -16.82 0.74 -3.54
N ARG A 796 -17.27 0.19 -4.67
CA ARG A 796 -17.67 -1.23 -4.79
C ARG A 796 -16.50 -2.15 -5.14
N LEU A 797 -15.31 -1.62 -5.45
CA LEU A 797 -14.16 -2.44 -5.80
C LEU A 797 -13.32 -2.80 -4.58
N ALA A 798 -13.05 -4.11 -4.46
CA ALA A 798 -12.03 -4.61 -3.54
C ALA A 798 -10.62 -4.24 -4.05
N LEU A 799 -9.64 -4.09 -3.15
CA LEU A 799 -8.26 -3.72 -3.49
C LEU A 799 -7.60 -4.71 -4.48
N ARG A 800 -8.01 -5.99 -4.45
CA ARG A 800 -7.61 -6.99 -5.45
C ARG A 800 -8.01 -6.62 -6.88
N GLN A 801 -9.16 -5.99 -7.08
CA GLN A 801 -9.60 -5.56 -8.40
C GLN A 801 -8.84 -4.32 -8.87
N VAL A 802 -8.53 -3.38 -7.96
CA VAL A 802 -7.61 -2.26 -8.26
C VAL A 802 -6.26 -2.80 -8.73
N ARG A 803 -5.70 -3.78 -8.02
CA ARG A 803 -4.46 -4.45 -8.43
C ARG A 803 -4.58 -5.10 -9.81
N SER A 804 -5.70 -5.77 -10.10
CA SER A 804 -5.95 -6.37 -11.42
C SER A 804 -5.97 -5.32 -12.54
N ILE A 805 -6.52 -4.12 -12.28
CA ILE A 805 -6.49 -3.00 -13.23
C ILE A 805 -5.05 -2.55 -13.48
N LEU A 806 -4.25 -2.35 -12.41
CA LEU A 806 -2.85 -1.96 -12.54
C LEU A 806 -2.02 -3.00 -13.31
N GLN A 807 -2.26 -4.30 -13.04
CA GLN A 807 -1.63 -5.39 -13.77
C GLN A 807 -2.04 -5.41 -15.24
N HIS A 808 -3.30 -5.13 -15.56
CA HIS A 808 -3.79 -5.01 -16.94
C HIS A 808 -3.15 -3.84 -17.69
N LEU A 809 -2.89 -2.72 -16.99
CA LEU A 809 -2.09 -1.60 -17.50
C LEU A 809 -0.60 -1.95 -17.66
N GLY A 810 -0.18 -3.16 -17.27
CA GLY A 810 1.19 -3.64 -17.38
C GLY A 810 2.10 -3.16 -16.24
N LEU A 811 1.53 -2.73 -15.13
CA LEU A 811 2.23 -2.47 -13.86
C LEU A 811 2.29 -3.75 -13.02
N THR A 812 2.80 -4.83 -13.60
CA THR A 812 2.69 -6.20 -13.05
C THR A 812 3.37 -6.42 -11.70
N SER A 813 4.35 -5.57 -11.37
CA SER A 813 5.02 -5.57 -10.07
C SER A 813 4.24 -4.87 -8.95
N SER A 814 3.02 -4.38 -9.21
CA SER A 814 2.20 -3.68 -8.22
C SER A 814 1.82 -4.59 -7.06
N THR A 815 2.12 -4.14 -5.84
CA THR A 815 1.68 -4.72 -4.58
C THR A 815 0.29 -4.20 -4.18
N CYS A 816 -0.29 -4.72 -3.10
CA CYS A 816 -1.51 -4.15 -2.53
C CYS A 816 -1.27 -2.73 -2.00
N GLU A 817 -0.14 -2.50 -1.31
CA GLU A 817 0.26 -1.15 -0.87
C GLU A 817 0.39 -0.17 -2.04
N ASP A 818 0.98 -0.59 -3.16
CA ASP A 818 1.02 0.23 -4.37
C ASP A 818 -0.40 0.55 -4.88
N SER A 819 -1.32 -0.40 -4.76
CA SER A 819 -2.72 -0.24 -5.20
C SER A 819 -3.49 0.74 -4.32
N ILE A 820 -3.29 0.71 -2.99
CA ILE A 820 -3.82 1.72 -2.07
C ILE A 820 -3.29 3.10 -2.46
N LEU A 821 -1.98 3.22 -2.63
CA LEU A 821 -1.35 4.51 -2.89
C LEU A 821 -1.74 5.08 -4.26
N VAL A 822 -1.90 4.24 -5.30
CA VAL A 822 -2.46 4.69 -6.59
C VAL A 822 -3.90 5.18 -6.42
N LYS A 823 -4.74 4.47 -5.66
CA LYS A 823 -6.12 4.89 -5.39
C LYS A 823 -6.16 6.23 -4.64
N GLU A 824 -5.28 6.42 -3.66
CA GLU A 824 -5.16 7.69 -2.92
C GLU A 824 -4.75 8.85 -3.84
N VAL A 825 -3.73 8.65 -4.69
CA VAL A 825 -3.30 9.65 -5.67
C VAL A 825 -4.45 10.03 -6.61
N CYS A 826 -5.18 9.04 -7.13
CA CYS A 826 -6.36 9.30 -7.99
C CYS A 826 -7.38 10.18 -7.25
N SER A 827 -7.72 9.82 -6.01
CA SER A 827 -8.72 10.54 -5.21
C SER A 827 -8.31 11.97 -4.90
N VAL A 828 -7.03 12.23 -4.61
CA VAL A 828 -6.53 13.59 -4.37
C VAL A 828 -6.64 14.44 -5.64
N VAL A 829 -6.25 13.88 -6.80
CA VAL A 829 -6.30 14.59 -8.08
C VAL A 829 -7.74 14.85 -8.54
N SER A 830 -8.62 13.85 -8.48
CA SER A 830 -10.02 13.97 -8.91
C SER A 830 -10.84 14.87 -7.98
N ARG A 831 -10.57 14.84 -6.66
CA ARG A 831 -11.16 15.78 -5.69
C ARG A 831 -10.76 17.21 -6.00
N ARG A 832 -9.47 17.48 -6.22
CA ARG A 832 -8.99 18.82 -6.58
C ARG A 832 -9.68 19.33 -7.84
N ALA A 833 -9.79 18.48 -8.86
CA ALA A 833 -10.46 18.79 -10.13
C ALA A 833 -11.93 19.18 -9.92
N ALA A 834 -12.67 18.40 -9.13
CA ALA A 834 -14.07 18.68 -8.81
C ALA A 834 -14.24 19.97 -8.00
N GLN A 835 -13.35 20.24 -7.05
CA GLN A 835 -13.36 21.48 -6.25
C GLN A 835 -13.04 22.71 -7.10
N LEU A 836 -12.03 22.63 -7.99
CA LEU A 836 -11.70 23.70 -8.92
C LEU A 836 -12.89 24.01 -9.82
N CYS A 837 -13.50 22.99 -10.43
CA CYS A 837 -14.70 23.14 -11.25
C CYS A 837 -15.87 23.76 -10.46
N GLY A 838 -16.07 23.32 -9.21
CA GLY A 838 -17.07 23.88 -8.31
C GLY A 838 -16.82 25.35 -7.96
N ALA A 839 -15.57 25.78 -7.79
CA ALA A 839 -15.22 27.18 -7.58
C ALA A 839 -15.51 28.05 -8.81
N GLY A 840 -15.23 27.53 -10.01
CA GLY A 840 -15.59 28.21 -11.27
C GLY A 840 -17.10 28.34 -11.44
N LEU A 841 -17.85 27.27 -11.18
CA LEU A 841 -19.32 27.31 -11.24
C LEU A 841 -19.94 28.21 -10.17
N ALA A 842 -19.35 28.25 -8.96
CA ALA A 842 -19.78 29.15 -7.89
C ALA A 842 -19.66 30.62 -8.30
N ALA A 843 -18.61 31.01 -9.03
CA ALA A 843 -18.44 32.35 -9.59
C ALA A 843 -19.57 32.68 -10.59
N VAL A 844 -19.92 31.74 -11.47
CA VAL A 844 -20.98 31.92 -12.48
C VAL A 844 -22.33 32.18 -11.82
N VAL A 845 -22.75 31.32 -10.87
CA VAL A 845 -24.07 31.45 -10.25
C VAL A 845 -24.18 32.68 -9.36
N ASP A 846 -23.12 33.04 -8.62
CA ASP A 846 -23.12 34.28 -7.84
C ASP A 846 -23.13 35.52 -8.74
N ARG A 847 -22.47 35.48 -9.90
CA ARG A 847 -22.55 36.58 -10.87
C ARG A 847 -23.98 36.77 -11.38
N ILE A 848 -24.67 35.70 -11.77
CA ILE A 848 -26.08 35.78 -12.21
C ILE A 848 -26.95 36.38 -11.09
N ARG A 849 -26.74 35.94 -9.85
CA ARG A 849 -27.46 36.46 -8.68
C ARG A 849 -27.19 37.96 -8.48
N GLN A 850 -25.93 38.38 -8.58
CA GLN A 850 -25.51 39.78 -8.41
C GLN A 850 -26.03 40.67 -9.53
N ASN A 851 -25.93 40.25 -10.79
CA ASN A 851 -26.42 41.00 -11.96
C ASN A 851 -27.92 41.31 -11.84
N ARG A 852 -28.68 40.38 -11.25
CA ARG A 852 -30.12 40.53 -11.01
C ARG A 852 -30.47 41.17 -9.67
N ASN A 853 -29.47 41.61 -8.89
CA ASN A 853 -29.62 42.18 -7.55
C ASN A 853 -30.45 41.30 -6.60
N LEU A 854 -30.28 39.98 -6.69
CA LEU A 854 -31.01 39.02 -5.86
C LEU A 854 -30.27 38.72 -4.57
N THR A 855 -31.00 38.62 -3.46
CA THR A 855 -30.46 38.13 -2.19
C THR A 855 -30.25 36.62 -2.20
N HIS A 856 -31.08 35.90 -2.95
CA HIS A 856 -31.02 34.45 -3.12
C HIS A 856 -31.40 34.07 -4.56
N LEU A 857 -30.68 33.13 -5.16
CA LEU A 857 -30.93 32.66 -6.53
C LEU A 857 -31.25 31.16 -6.50
N ARG A 858 -32.32 30.74 -7.18
CA ARG A 858 -32.56 29.35 -7.52
C ARG A 858 -32.29 29.15 -8.99
N ILE A 859 -31.41 28.23 -9.34
CA ILE A 859 -30.94 28.05 -10.71
C ILE A 859 -30.62 26.58 -10.99
N THR A 860 -30.82 26.17 -12.24
CA THR A 860 -30.45 24.85 -12.73
C THR A 860 -29.24 24.96 -13.67
N VAL A 861 -28.34 23.98 -13.59
CA VAL A 861 -27.18 23.84 -14.45
C VAL A 861 -27.35 22.54 -15.22
N GLY A 862 -27.42 22.64 -16.55
CA GLY A 862 -27.37 21.47 -17.43
C GLY A 862 -25.94 20.97 -17.53
N VAL A 863 -25.69 19.71 -17.18
CA VAL A 863 -24.33 19.13 -17.16
C VAL A 863 -24.22 17.94 -18.11
N ASP A 864 -23.15 17.90 -18.90
CA ASP A 864 -22.75 16.73 -19.69
C ASP A 864 -21.22 16.49 -19.56
N GLY A 865 -20.76 15.32 -20.00
CA GLY A 865 -19.35 14.94 -20.05
C GLY A 865 -19.08 13.61 -19.36
N THR A 866 -18.18 12.83 -19.95
CA THR A 866 -17.85 11.47 -19.51
C THR A 866 -17.26 11.41 -18.10
N LEU A 867 -16.42 12.38 -17.72
CA LEU A 867 -15.84 12.43 -16.38
C LEU A 867 -16.93 12.71 -15.33
N TYR A 868 -17.83 13.65 -15.58
CA TYR A 868 -18.95 13.93 -14.68
C TYR A 868 -19.88 12.73 -14.50
N LYS A 869 -20.22 12.06 -15.61
CA LYS A 869 -21.17 10.94 -15.64
C LYS A 869 -20.61 9.66 -15.02
N LEU A 870 -19.34 9.35 -15.25
CA LEU A 870 -18.75 8.05 -14.90
C LEU A 870 -17.99 8.06 -13.59
N HIS A 871 -17.45 9.21 -13.15
CA HIS A 871 -16.63 9.26 -11.95
C HIS A 871 -17.49 9.17 -10.69
N PRO A 872 -17.18 8.25 -9.74
CA PRO A 872 -18.04 7.97 -8.60
C PRO A 872 -18.25 9.17 -7.67
N HIS A 873 -17.24 10.04 -7.55
CA HIS A 873 -17.20 11.11 -6.55
C HIS A 873 -17.27 12.54 -7.11
N PHE A 874 -17.08 12.72 -8.42
CA PHE A 874 -16.78 14.04 -8.99
C PHE A 874 -17.98 14.98 -8.86
N SER A 875 -19.16 14.54 -9.30
CA SER A 875 -20.40 15.31 -9.26
C SER A 875 -20.80 15.71 -7.84
N THR A 876 -20.66 14.80 -6.88
CA THR A 876 -20.95 15.05 -5.46
C THR A 876 -20.00 16.06 -4.84
N ILE A 877 -18.68 15.92 -5.06
CA ILE A 877 -17.69 16.86 -4.53
C ILE A 877 -17.91 18.25 -5.14
N MET A 878 -18.07 18.34 -6.46
CA MET A 878 -18.32 19.60 -7.16
C MET A 878 -19.59 20.30 -6.63
N GLY A 879 -20.70 19.58 -6.49
CA GLY A 879 -21.94 20.14 -5.95
C GLY A 879 -21.81 20.62 -4.50
N ASN A 880 -21.07 19.88 -3.66
CA ASN A 880 -20.79 20.32 -2.29
C ASN A 880 -19.90 21.58 -2.27
N THR A 881 -18.91 21.67 -3.16
CA THR A 881 -18.06 22.86 -3.29
C THR A 881 -18.87 24.09 -3.74
N VAL A 882 -19.76 23.95 -4.72
CA VAL A 882 -20.64 25.06 -5.14
C VAL A 882 -21.50 25.54 -3.96
N ARG A 883 -22.08 24.61 -3.18
CA ARG A 883 -22.91 24.96 -2.01
C ARG A 883 -22.12 25.70 -0.91
N ASP A 884 -20.86 25.32 -0.68
CA ASP A 884 -20.01 26.00 0.31
C ASP A 884 -19.56 27.40 -0.16
N LEU A 885 -19.22 27.53 -1.45
CA LEU A 885 -18.65 28.77 -1.99
C LEU A 885 -19.70 29.79 -2.47
N ALA A 886 -20.91 29.34 -2.81
CA ALA A 886 -22.05 30.18 -3.21
C ALA A 886 -23.31 29.82 -2.38
N PRO A 887 -23.29 30.04 -1.05
CA PRO A 887 -24.38 29.59 -0.16
C PRO A 887 -25.71 30.34 -0.37
N GLN A 888 -25.70 31.42 -1.16
CA GLN A 888 -26.88 32.21 -1.55
C GLN A 888 -27.50 31.73 -2.88
N CYS A 889 -27.00 30.62 -3.43
CA CYS A 889 -27.48 30.04 -4.67
C CYS A 889 -27.93 28.58 -4.45
N ASP A 890 -29.22 28.31 -4.60
CA ASP A 890 -29.77 26.97 -4.66
C ASP A 890 -29.59 26.39 -6.07
N VAL A 891 -28.45 25.73 -6.27
CA VAL A 891 -28.05 25.17 -7.56
C VAL A 891 -28.52 23.72 -7.71
N THR A 892 -29.32 23.45 -8.75
CA THR A 892 -29.68 22.09 -9.16
C THR A 892 -28.80 21.66 -10.34
N LEU A 893 -28.13 20.53 -10.23
CA LEU A 893 -27.32 19.96 -11.32
C LEU A 893 -28.15 18.92 -12.06
N LEU A 894 -28.53 19.22 -13.30
CA LEU A 894 -29.33 18.34 -14.14
C LEU A 894 -28.46 17.72 -15.23
N GLN A 895 -28.23 16.41 -15.12
CA GLN A 895 -27.46 15.67 -16.12
C GLN A 895 -28.25 15.53 -17.42
N SER A 896 -27.61 15.84 -18.55
CA SER A 896 -28.19 15.63 -19.87
C SER A 896 -27.81 14.25 -20.43
N GLU A 897 -28.76 13.51 -20.99
CA GLU A 897 -28.48 12.21 -21.64
C GLU A 897 -27.92 12.40 -23.07
N ASP A 898 -28.38 13.41 -23.82
CA ASP A 898 -27.97 13.74 -25.20
C ASP A 898 -27.85 15.28 -25.42
N GLY A 899 -27.03 15.93 -24.58
CA GLY A 899 -27.11 17.37 -24.31
C GLY A 899 -26.90 18.30 -25.49
N SER A 900 -25.86 18.12 -26.30
CA SER A 900 -25.54 19.07 -27.37
C SER A 900 -26.49 18.97 -28.57
N GLY A 901 -26.78 17.76 -29.05
CA GLY A 901 -27.57 17.55 -30.26
C GLY A 901 -29.03 17.98 -30.15
N LYS A 902 -29.72 17.65 -29.04
CA LYS A 902 -31.09 18.13 -28.77
C LYS A 902 -31.11 19.65 -28.64
N GLY A 903 -30.09 20.22 -28.01
CA GLY A 903 -29.96 21.66 -27.77
C GLY A 903 -29.76 22.45 -29.05
N ALA A 904 -28.90 21.96 -29.95
CA ALA A 904 -28.70 22.59 -31.24
C ALA A 904 -29.97 22.61 -32.10
N ALA A 905 -30.76 21.55 -32.07
CA ALA A 905 -32.07 21.54 -32.74
C ALA A 905 -33.06 22.53 -32.10
N LEU A 906 -33.07 22.66 -30.77
CA LEU A 906 -33.90 23.65 -30.08
C LEU A 906 -33.49 25.09 -30.39
N ILE A 907 -32.18 25.38 -30.44
CA ILE A 907 -31.66 26.69 -30.87
C ILE A 907 -32.08 26.97 -32.31
N THR A 908 -31.95 25.98 -33.19
CA THR A 908 -32.38 26.07 -34.60
C THR A 908 -33.88 26.39 -34.70
N ALA A 909 -34.71 25.74 -33.87
CA ALA A 909 -36.14 26.00 -33.81
C ALA A 909 -36.46 27.44 -33.35
N VAL A 910 -35.76 27.92 -32.33
CA VAL A 910 -35.89 29.30 -31.83
C VAL A 910 -35.47 30.31 -32.91
N ALA A 911 -34.38 30.04 -33.62
CA ALA A 911 -33.87 30.89 -34.69
C ALA A 911 -34.83 30.96 -35.89
N CYS A 912 -35.36 29.82 -36.34
CA CYS A 912 -36.35 29.77 -37.41
C CYS A 912 -37.61 30.56 -37.03
N ARG A 913 -38.07 30.42 -35.78
CA ARG A 913 -39.22 31.18 -35.27
C ARG A 913 -38.98 32.69 -35.28
N ILE A 914 -37.79 33.14 -34.85
CA ILE A 914 -37.43 34.56 -34.84
C ILE A 914 -37.40 35.11 -36.27
N ARG A 915 -36.83 34.34 -37.22
CA ARG A 915 -36.84 34.66 -38.66
C ARG A 915 -38.26 34.81 -39.20
N ASP A 916 -39.17 33.90 -38.84
CA ASP A 916 -40.58 33.93 -39.27
C ASP A 916 -41.38 35.08 -38.63
N ALA A 917 -40.97 35.56 -37.45
CA ALA A 917 -41.61 36.67 -36.73
C ALA A 917 -41.14 38.07 -37.19
N GLY A 918 -40.16 38.16 -38.11
CA GLY A 918 -39.65 39.43 -38.65
C GLY A 918 -38.84 40.28 -37.65
N GLN A 919 -38.31 39.67 -36.58
CA GLN A 919 -37.44 40.32 -35.61
C GLN A 919 -35.99 39.97 -35.99
N HIS A 920 -35.18 40.96 -36.38
CA HIS A 920 -33.77 40.77 -36.76
C HIS A 920 -32.82 40.99 -35.59
#